data_AF-A0A7Y3I4V8-F1
#
_entry.id   AF-A0A7Y3I4V8-F1
#
_cell.length_a   1.000
_cell.length_b   1.000
_cell.length_c   1.000
_cell.angle_alpha   90.00
_cell.angle_beta   90.00
_cell.angle_gamma   90.00
#
_symmetry.space_group_name_H-M   'P 1'
#
loop_
_entity.id
_entity.type
_entity.pdbx_description
1 polymer ?
#
loop_
_entity_poly.entity_id
_entity_poly.type
_entity_poly.pdbx_seq_one_letter_code
_entity_poly.pdbx_strand_id
1 'polypeptide(L)'
;MRTPLILLATLLFLLTPPATAREVDPARLDRLATELDAARIRAHVPGCSIAVVVGDEIVFARGFGLQDLEASKPATAETIYAIGSVTKSFTAGLLATLVDEGRLGWDDPVRRHLPDFTLADDTLAAQVTVRDLLSHRTGLLGTDLLWASGAAGWPEIRSALARAEPVAPLRTAFNYQNVCYLVAGKVAEAVGGVDYATLVRDRLLDPMEMRTARLSITDVAADERLARGYVWDADAETFERLPMRNLDNIAPAGAINANVREMAQWIRLQLHRGQVGGRRVIGENQFEPQLWSPQIAVGNRQYGLGWFLRTWNGKRLVEHGGNIDGFSAQAAFLPDDGVGFVLLCNVSASGLQAGSIDVVFDAVIGDPASKAPVAAEDPADLERFTGEYRFDAMDADLTVLLRDGQLGLDVPGQMVYDLLPPDADGRRAFRGFEAITVRFNENDDGVIVSLTLDQAGVVFELPRAGVDIPEEITAADAWPYLGRYRSAAMQMEIEVLRQNGRLAVDVPGQMVYELHAPDDEGRWAFRMTDAISVRFERDENDDVTAVTMNQSGLDMRFDRSAPPPPRDEETTTPTAAELMHVVHEQRGRDAYEQLLNLRLDGTIEFRNQGIMGTVTTLVSGFDRFWQRIDLGVFGWIQTSCIGEEGWRQSAFEPLDELDGPMLTQLRLGHPALVLDHWATRFESMTVTGLTEDGVPMMLLEAEPAGLPAVKMVIDTSDGRVVRAEGGTRVAGGGTIPTSVRYEDYRTIAGVLLPFRSITKTPVYGEVVVQIERARPNVELTREPWFMNLPEGAPGPLD
;
A
#
# COMPACT_ATOMS: atom_id res chain seq x y z
N MET A 1 -48.08 -13.47 -79.30
CA MET A 1 -48.00 -14.21 -78.01
C MET A 1 -46.74 -13.76 -77.28
N ARG A 2 -46.95 -13.12 -76.12
CA ARG A 2 -46.12 -13.05 -74.91
C ARG A 2 -44.64 -12.58 -74.98
N THR A 3 -44.44 -11.31 -74.66
CA THR A 3 -43.45 -10.75 -73.70
C THR A 3 -43.66 -11.34 -72.28
N PRO A 4 -42.88 -11.00 -71.21
CA PRO A 4 -41.48 -10.52 -71.02
C PRO A 4 -40.75 -11.28 -69.85
N LEU A 5 -39.51 -10.93 -69.47
CA LEU A 5 -39.17 -10.40 -68.12
C LEU A 5 -37.66 -10.12 -67.94
N ILE A 6 -37.36 -8.84 -67.74
CA ILE A 6 -36.16 -8.28 -67.11
C ILE A 6 -36.32 -8.48 -65.61
N LEU A 7 -35.33 -9.08 -64.91
CA LEU A 7 -35.29 -9.08 -63.45
C LEU A 7 -34.29 -8.01 -62.98
N LEU A 8 -34.87 -6.91 -62.51
CA LEU A 8 -34.21 -5.84 -61.75
C LEU A 8 -33.91 -6.40 -60.34
N ALA A 9 -32.65 -6.64 -60.01
CA ALA A 9 -32.22 -6.98 -58.66
C ALA A 9 -32.06 -5.69 -57.85
N THR A 10 -33.09 -5.33 -57.10
CA THR A 10 -33.10 -4.23 -56.14
C THR A 10 -32.18 -4.60 -54.96
N LEU A 11 -31.03 -3.92 -54.84
CA LEU A 11 -30.25 -3.90 -53.60
C LEU A 11 -31.10 -3.24 -52.50
N LEU A 12 -31.63 -4.01 -51.57
CA LEU A 12 -32.07 -3.49 -50.28
C LEU A 12 -30.82 -3.18 -49.46
N PHE A 13 -30.47 -1.89 -49.35
CA PHE A 13 -29.69 -1.42 -48.22
C PHE A 13 -30.53 -1.65 -46.96
N LEU A 14 -30.16 -2.64 -46.16
CA LEU A 14 -30.58 -2.71 -44.76
C LEU A 14 -29.91 -1.53 -44.04
N LEU A 15 -30.62 -0.41 -43.96
CA LEU A 15 -30.34 0.65 -42.99
C LEU A 15 -30.60 0.03 -41.61
N THR A 16 -29.53 -0.39 -40.93
CA THR A 16 -29.56 -0.57 -39.48
C THR A 16 -29.98 0.78 -38.89
N PRO A 17 -31.05 0.84 -38.07
CA PRO A 17 -31.36 2.08 -37.37
C PRO A 17 -30.13 2.48 -36.54
N PRO A 18 -29.79 3.78 -36.47
CA PRO A 18 -28.75 4.23 -35.54
C PRO A 18 -29.12 3.73 -34.14
N ALA A 19 -28.14 3.20 -33.41
CA ALA A 19 -28.33 2.84 -32.01
C ALA A 19 -28.92 4.07 -31.31
N THR A 20 -30.16 3.96 -30.85
CA THR A 20 -30.82 5.03 -30.10
C THR A 20 -29.95 5.33 -28.90
N ALA A 21 -29.45 6.57 -28.81
CA ALA A 21 -28.68 7.04 -27.67
C ALA A 21 -29.44 6.68 -26.39
N ARG A 22 -28.77 6.02 -25.45
CA ARG A 22 -29.38 5.63 -24.18
C ARG A 22 -29.67 6.91 -23.39
N GLU A 23 -30.90 7.37 -23.43
CA GLU A 23 -31.35 8.53 -22.67
C GLU A 23 -31.33 8.16 -21.17
N VAL A 24 -30.55 8.89 -20.38
CA VAL A 24 -30.48 8.69 -18.93
C VAL A 24 -31.60 9.51 -18.30
N ASP A 25 -32.46 8.85 -17.52
CA ASP A 25 -33.52 9.50 -16.76
C ASP A 25 -32.96 10.66 -15.91
N PRO A 26 -33.43 11.90 -16.07
CA PRO A 26 -33.00 13.04 -15.27
C PRO A 26 -33.08 12.78 -13.75
N ALA A 27 -34.07 12.02 -13.29
CA ALA A 27 -34.19 11.67 -11.87
C ALA A 27 -33.01 10.81 -11.37
N ARG A 28 -32.41 9.98 -12.25
CA ARG A 28 -31.17 9.24 -11.93
C ARG A 28 -29.98 10.19 -11.78
N LEU A 29 -29.89 11.23 -12.62
CA LEU A 29 -28.81 12.23 -12.55
C LEU A 29 -28.93 13.13 -11.31
N ASP A 30 -30.16 13.47 -10.90
CA ASP A 30 -30.41 14.21 -9.66
C ASP A 30 -30.04 13.38 -8.41
N ARG A 31 -30.36 12.07 -8.43
CA ARG A 31 -29.90 11.14 -7.39
C ARG A 31 -28.37 11.03 -7.35
N LEU A 32 -27.72 10.89 -8.51
CA LEU A 32 -26.26 10.90 -8.60
C LEU A 32 -25.68 12.15 -7.94
N ALA A 33 -26.21 13.34 -8.26
CA ALA A 33 -25.73 14.59 -7.68
C ALA A 33 -25.85 14.60 -6.14
N THR A 34 -26.97 14.09 -5.62
CA THR A 34 -27.24 14.04 -4.17
C THR A 34 -26.34 13.03 -3.46
N GLU A 35 -26.24 11.81 -3.99
CA GLU A 35 -25.45 10.73 -3.42
C GLU A 35 -23.94 11.05 -3.46
N LEU A 36 -23.47 11.65 -4.56
CA LEU A 36 -22.07 12.04 -4.71
C LEU A 36 -21.68 13.16 -3.74
N ASP A 37 -22.53 14.20 -3.56
CA ASP A 37 -22.23 15.27 -2.60
C ASP A 37 -22.26 14.76 -1.15
N ALA A 38 -23.18 13.85 -0.84
CA ALA A 38 -23.19 13.18 0.46
C ALA A 38 -21.93 12.33 0.70
N ALA A 39 -21.50 11.58 -0.32
CA ALA A 39 -20.24 10.82 -0.26
C ALA A 39 -19.02 11.72 -0.14
N ARG A 40 -19.00 12.87 -0.83
CA ARG A 40 -17.96 13.90 -0.73
C ARG A 40 -17.81 14.41 0.71
N ILE A 41 -18.93 14.71 1.38
CA ILE A 41 -18.93 15.18 2.76
C ILE A 41 -18.39 14.08 3.69
N ARG A 42 -18.89 12.84 3.58
CA ARG A 42 -18.43 11.71 4.41
C ARG A 42 -16.95 11.38 4.23
N ALA A 43 -16.40 11.61 3.05
CA ALA A 43 -15.01 11.34 2.71
C ALA A 43 -14.08 12.54 2.92
N HIS A 44 -14.54 13.59 3.60
CA HIS A 44 -13.79 14.82 3.87
C HIS A 44 -13.13 15.39 2.61
N VAL A 45 -13.91 15.61 1.55
CA VAL A 45 -13.40 16.21 0.30
C VAL A 45 -13.88 17.67 0.22
N PRO A 46 -12.98 18.68 0.23
CA PRO A 46 -13.37 20.10 0.17
C PRO A 46 -14.20 20.42 -1.08
N GLY A 47 -13.73 19.99 -2.24
CA GLY A 47 -14.45 20.12 -3.50
C GLY A 47 -14.07 19.05 -4.51
N CYS A 48 -15.04 18.69 -5.35
CA CYS A 48 -14.82 17.77 -6.45
C CYS A 48 -15.62 18.20 -7.68
N SER A 49 -15.21 17.72 -8.84
CA SER A 49 -15.92 17.89 -10.09
C SER A 49 -16.04 16.55 -10.79
N ILE A 50 -17.16 16.32 -11.46
CA ILE A 50 -17.45 15.08 -12.17
C ILE A 50 -17.99 15.37 -13.57
N ALA A 51 -17.65 14.52 -14.54
CA ALA A 51 -18.37 14.41 -15.81
C ALA A 51 -18.69 12.95 -16.12
N VAL A 52 -19.91 12.68 -16.60
CA VAL A 52 -20.42 11.36 -16.98
C VAL A 52 -20.74 11.36 -18.47
N VAL A 53 -20.30 10.31 -19.16
CA VAL A 53 -20.46 10.09 -20.59
C VAL A 53 -21.31 8.84 -20.82
N VAL A 54 -22.31 8.94 -21.69
CA VAL A 54 -23.11 7.81 -22.17
C VAL A 54 -23.18 7.86 -23.69
N GLY A 55 -22.69 6.80 -24.34
CA GLY A 55 -22.39 6.83 -25.76
C GLY A 55 -21.38 7.93 -26.05
N ASP A 56 -21.76 8.89 -26.91
CA ASP A 56 -20.94 10.04 -27.30
C ASP A 56 -21.33 11.34 -26.59
N GLU A 57 -22.26 11.29 -25.65
CA GLU A 57 -22.84 12.46 -25.00
C GLU A 57 -22.34 12.63 -23.57
N ILE A 58 -22.02 13.86 -23.19
CA ILE A 58 -21.75 14.24 -21.79
C ILE A 58 -23.09 14.52 -21.13
N VAL A 59 -23.66 13.51 -20.47
CA VAL A 59 -25.01 13.59 -19.87
C VAL A 59 -25.03 14.33 -18.53
N PHE A 60 -23.89 14.45 -17.85
CA PHE A 60 -23.76 15.15 -16.58
C PHE A 60 -22.37 15.75 -16.45
N ALA A 61 -22.25 17.02 -16.03
CA ALA A 61 -20.98 17.66 -15.71
C ALA A 61 -21.18 18.76 -14.66
N ARG A 62 -20.61 18.61 -13.46
CA ARG A 62 -20.87 19.52 -12.33
C ARG A 62 -19.73 19.53 -11.31
N GLY A 63 -19.59 20.63 -10.59
CA GLY A 63 -18.74 20.75 -9.41
C GLY A 63 -19.56 20.77 -8.11
N PHE A 64 -18.94 20.32 -7.03
CA PHE A 64 -19.50 20.22 -5.68
C PHE A 64 -18.47 20.74 -4.66
N GLY A 65 -18.95 21.41 -3.61
CA GLY A 65 -18.07 22.00 -2.60
C GLY A 65 -17.20 23.15 -3.14
N LEU A 66 -15.99 23.27 -2.60
CA LEU A 66 -15.10 24.41 -2.81
C LEU A 66 -13.78 24.00 -3.45
N GLN A 67 -13.37 24.68 -4.52
CA GLN A 67 -12.05 24.52 -5.11
C GLN A 67 -10.95 25.25 -4.33
N ASP A 68 -11.33 26.23 -3.51
CA ASP A 68 -10.46 27.05 -2.66
C ASP A 68 -11.22 27.39 -1.37
N LEU A 69 -10.77 26.85 -0.23
CA LEU A 69 -11.41 27.01 1.08
C LEU A 69 -11.21 28.44 1.58
N GLU A 70 -9.98 28.97 1.49
CA GLU A 70 -9.64 30.29 1.98
C GLU A 70 -10.38 31.40 1.22
N ALA A 71 -10.53 31.25 -0.11
CA ALA A 71 -11.29 32.19 -0.93
C ALA A 71 -12.80 31.88 -0.99
N SER A 72 -13.26 30.78 -0.35
CA SER A 72 -14.63 30.29 -0.45
C SER A 72 -15.12 30.16 -1.91
N LYS A 73 -14.22 29.74 -2.81
CA LYS A 73 -14.50 29.67 -4.25
C LYS A 73 -15.16 28.33 -4.60
N PRO A 74 -16.35 28.31 -5.20
CA PRO A 74 -17.04 27.06 -5.53
C PRO A 74 -16.32 26.27 -6.62
N ALA A 75 -16.34 24.94 -6.49
CA ALA A 75 -15.92 24.05 -7.56
C ALA A 75 -16.94 24.04 -8.72
N THR A 76 -16.46 23.91 -9.95
CA THR A 76 -17.24 23.94 -11.19
C THR A 76 -16.75 22.86 -12.15
N ALA A 77 -17.52 22.53 -13.19
CA ALA A 77 -17.08 21.57 -14.20
C ALA A 77 -15.81 22.02 -14.96
N GLU A 78 -15.49 23.31 -14.90
CA GLU A 78 -14.33 23.97 -15.50
C GLU A 78 -13.15 24.14 -14.52
N THR A 79 -13.31 23.76 -13.25
CA THR A 79 -12.23 23.76 -12.26
C THR A 79 -11.13 22.80 -12.69
N ILE A 80 -9.87 23.25 -12.63
CA ILE A 80 -8.70 22.49 -13.03
C ILE A 80 -8.09 21.81 -11.81
N TYR A 81 -7.78 20.52 -11.95
CA TYR A 81 -7.15 19.68 -10.94
C TYR A 81 -5.93 18.98 -11.54
N ALA A 82 -4.94 18.64 -10.71
CA ALA A 82 -3.92 17.67 -11.11
C ALA A 82 -4.57 16.28 -11.19
N ILE A 83 -4.46 15.60 -12.33
CA ILE A 83 -5.07 14.28 -12.52
C ILE A 83 -4.16 13.13 -12.05
N GLY A 84 -2.94 13.46 -11.62
CA GLY A 84 -1.93 12.51 -11.15
C GLY A 84 -1.75 11.35 -12.13
N SER A 85 -1.72 10.14 -11.59
CA SER A 85 -1.45 8.91 -12.35
C SER A 85 -2.45 8.56 -13.46
N VAL A 86 -3.61 9.23 -13.58
CA VAL A 86 -4.45 9.10 -14.79
C VAL A 86 -3.67 9.51 -16.05
N THR A 87 -2.66 10.38 -15.92
CA THR A 87 -1.70 10.76 -16.96
C THR A 87 -1.05 9.55 -17.64
N LYS A 88 -0.84 8.43 -16.93
CA LYS A 88 -0.27 7.20 -17.49
C LYS A 88 -1.08 6.66 -18.66
N SER A 89 -2.41 6.75 -18.58
CA SER A 89 -3.29 6.35 -19.68
C SER A 89 -3.09 7.22 -20.94
N PHE A 90 -2.79 8.51 -20.78
CA PHE A 90 -2.45 9.40 -21.90
C PHE A 90 -1.09 9.06 -22.49
N THR A 91 -0.08 8.75 -21.67
CA THR A 91 1.23 8.28 -22.16
C THR A 91 1.11 7.00 -22.97
N ALA A 92 0.31 6.04 -22.49
CA ALA A 92 0.01 4.82 -23.24
C ALA A 92 -0.74 5.13 -24.55
N GLY A 93 -1.72 6.03 -24.52
CA GLY A 93 -2.42 6.50 -25.72
C GLY A 93 -1.51 7.21 -26.73
N LEU A 94 -0.55 8.02 -26.27
CA LEU A 94 0.43 8.69 -27.13
C LEU A 94 1.29 7.64 -27.85
N LEU A 95 1.83 6.67 -27.11
CA LEU A 95 2.61 5.59 -27.68
C LEU A 95 1.77 4.76 -28.66
N ALA A 96 0.47 4.56 -28.40
CA ALA A 96 -0.43 3.89 -29.33
C ALA A 96 -0.53 4.62 -30.67
N THR A 97 -0.59 5.96 -30.68
CA THR A 97 -0.55 6.73 -31.94
C THR A 97 0.76 6.52 -32.73
N LEU A 98 1.88 6.37 -32.04
CA LEU A 98 3.18 6.13 -32.67
C LEU A 98 3.32 4.70 -33.18
N VAL A 99 2.68 3.73 -32.51
CA VAL A 99 2.57 2.34 -32.98
C VAL A 99 1.68 2.25 -34.22
N ASP A 100 0.55 2.96 -34.26
CA ASP A 100 -0.33 3.02 -35.43
C ASP A 100 0.38 3.54 -36.68
N GLU A 101 1.31 4.48 -36.49
CA GLU A 101 2.15 5.03 -37.55
C GLU A 101 3.33 4.12 -37.94
N GLY A 102 3.50 2.97 -37.26
CA GLY A 102 4.61 2.05 -37.48
C GLY A 102 5.96 2.60 -37.05
N ARG A 103 6.00 3.63 -36.19
CA ARG A 103 7.25 4.26 -35.74
C ARG A 103 7.93 3.50 -34.60
N LEU A 104 7.16 2.74 -33.83
CA LEU A 104 7.64 1.79 -32.82
C LEU A 104 6.69 0.60 -32.70
N GLY A 105 7.14 -0.50 -32.12
CA GLY A 105 6.32 -1.63 -31.70
C GLY A 105 6.20 -1.71 -30.18
N TRP A 106 5.08 -2.21 -29.65
CA TRP A 106 4.90 -2.44 -28.21
C TRP A 106 5.98 -3.35 -27.61
N ASP A 107 6.40 -4.35 -28.38
CA ASP A 107 7.38 -5.35 -27.98
C ASP A 107 8.81 -5.00 -28.43
N ASP A 108 9.03 -3.78 -28.93
CA ASP A 108 10.38 -3.30 -29.19
C ASP A 108 11.15 -3.21 -27.86
N PRO A 109 12.40 -3.73 -27.80
CA PRO A 109 13.29 -3.47 -26.68
C PRO A 109 13.51 -1.96 -26.52
N VAL A 110 13.49 -1.45 -25.29
CA VAL A 110 13.68 -0.01 -25.02
C VAL A 110 14.99 0.50 -25.62
N ARG A 111 16.06 -0.31 -25.55
CA ARG A 111 17.37 -0.01 -26.15
C ARG A 111 17.36 0.27 -27.64
N ARG A 112 16.36 -0.22 -28.37
CA ARG A 112 16.20 0.09 -29.81
C ARG A 112 16.00 1.59 -30.04
N HIS A 113 15.30 2.25 -29.12
CA HIS A 113 14.92 3.66 -29.21
C HIS A 113 15.76 4.55 -28.30
N LEU A 114 16.27 3.99 -27.19
CA LEU A 114 17.18 4.65 -26.24
C LEU A 114 18.45 3.79 -26.06
N PRO A 115 19.45 3.89 -26.96
CA PRO A 115 20.63 3.01 -26.95
C PRO A 115 21.47 3.05 -25.67
N ASP A 116 21.36 4.13 -24.90
CA ASP A 116 22.05 4.33 -23.63
C ASP A 116 21.20 3.94 -22.41
N PHE A 117 20.06 3.26 -22.62
CA PHE A 117 19.26 2.69 -21.54
C PHE A 117 19.97 1.47 -20.92
N THR A 118 20.28 1.58 -19.64
CA THR A 118 20.96 0.55 -18.84
C THR A 118 20.24 0.35 -17.52
N LEU A 119 20.31 -0.85 -16.96
CA LEU A 119 19.86 -1.24 -15.62
C LEU A 119 21.01 -1.97 -14.92
N ALA A 120 20.87 -2.24 -13.62
CA ALA A 120 21.89 -2.94 -12.84
C ALA A 120 22.24 -4.32 -13.44
N ASP A 121 21.25 -4.99 -14.04
CA ASP A 121 21.43 -6.16 -14.89
C ASP A 121 21.30 -5.79 -16.38
N ASP A 122 22.39 -5.94 -17.12
CA ASP A 122 22.42 -5.66 -18.57
C ASP A 122 21.51 -6.60 -19.37
N THR A 123 21.35 -7.84 -18.90
CA THR A 123 20.48 -8.85 -19.50
C THR A 123 19.02 -8.44 -19.39
N LEU A 124 18.64 -7.87 -18.24
CA LEU A 124 17.32 -7.26 -18.04
C LEU A 124 17.13 -6.05 -18.96
N ALA A 125 18.09 -5.13 -18.97
CA ALA A 125 18.03 -3.93 -19.80
C ALA A 125 17.91 -4.23 -21.31
N ALA A 126 18.50 -5.32 -21.78
CA ALA A 126 18.39 -5.77 -23.17
C ALA A 126 17.01 -6.35 -23.55
N GLN A 127 16.24 -6.82 -22.57
CA GLN A 127 14.96 -7.53 -22.78
C GLN A 127 13.72 -6.70 -22.48
N VAL A 128 13.84 -5.68 -21.62
CA VAL A 128 12.71 -4.79 -21.27
C VAL A 128 12.17 -4.13 -22.53
N THR A 129 10.86 -4.28 -22.76
CA THR A 129 10.15 -3.68 -23.89
C THR A 129 9.30 -2.47 -23.45
N VAL A 130 8.80 -1.70 -24.43
CA VAL A 130 7.85 -0.61 -24.16
C VAL A 130 6.61 -1.13 -23.43
N ARG A 131 6.11 -2.31 -23.79
CA ARG A 131 5.01 -3.00 -23.10
C ARG A 131 5.34 -3.29 -21.64
N ASP A 132 6.54 -3.77 -21.35
CA ASP A 132 6.96 -4.09 -19.99
C ASP A 132 7.01 -2.84 -19.09
N LEU A 133 7.43 -1.69 -19.64
CA LEU A 133 7.40 -0.40 -18.95
C LEU A 133 5.97 0.02 -18.59
N LEU A 134 5.06 -0.02 -19.56
CA LEU A 134 3.68 0.45 -19.38
C LEU A 134 2.82 -0.48 -18.52
N SER A 135 3.24 -1.72 -18.32
CA SER A 135 2.53 -2.72 -17.52
C SER A 135 3.18 -3.02 -16.17
N HIS A 136 4.16 -2.21 -15.73
CA HIS A 136 4.78 -2.31 -14.39
C HIS A 136 5.37 -3.68 -14.07
N ARG A 137 5.94 -4.34 -15.08
CA ARG A 137 6.41 -5.74 -14.95
C ARG A 137 7.89 -5.90 -15.23
N THR A 138 8.68 -4.85 -15.00
CA THR A 138 10.14 -4.85 -15.20
C THR A 138 10.90 -5.55 -14.07
N GLY A 139 10.27 -5.74 -12.91
CA GLY A 139 10.92 -6.25 -11.70
C GLY A 139 11.53 -5.16 -10.80
N LEU A 140 11.61 -3.91 -11.29
CA LEU A 140 12.06 -2.77 -10.49
C LEU A 140 11.00 -2.39 -9.45
N LEU A 141 11.42 -2.13 -8.21
CA LEU A 141 10.56 -1.52 -7.18
C LEU A 141 10.32 -0.04 -7.49
N GLY A 142 9.29 0.58 -6.91
CA GLY A 142 9.06 2.03 -6.98
C GLY A 142 10.30 2.85 -6.60
N THR A 143 10.70 3.79 -7.47
CA THR A 143 11.91 4.61 -7.31
C THR A 143 11.54 6.08 -7.17
N ASP A 144 10.63 6.37 -6.24
CA ASP A 144 9.97 7.66 -6.18
C ASP A 144 10.89 8.80 -5.71
N LEU A 145 11.93 8.48 -4.94
CA LEU A 145 12.95 9.47 -4.56
C LEU A 145 13.69 10.06 -5.77
N LEU A 146 13.68 9.39 -6.92
CA LEU A 146 14.33 9.90 -8.13
C LEU A 146 13.64 11.13 -8.70
N TRP A 147 12.35 11.31 -8.45
CA TRP A 147 11.57 12.42 -8.99
C TRP A 147 10.95 13.32 -7.93
N ALA A 148 10.77 12.85 -6.69
CA ALA A 148 10.01 13.53 -5.65
C ALA A 148 10.43 14.98 -5.36
N SER A 149 11.73 15.30 -5.46
CA SER A 149 12.23 16.67 -5.23
C SER A 149 11.91 17.65 -6.37
N GLY A 150 11.54 17.14 -7.55
CA GLY A 150 11.40 17.92 -8.78
C GLY A 150 12.71 18.46 -9.37
N ALA A 151 13.85 18.29 -8.68
CA ALA A 151 15.13 18.91 -9.04
C ALA A 151 15.98 18.05 -9.99
N ALA A 152 15.88 16.72 -9.91
CA ALA A 152 16.65 15.81 -10.74
C ALA A 152 16.13 15.79 -12.19
N GLY A 153 17.04 15.92 -13.15
CA GLY A 153 16.75 15.80 -14.58
C GLY A 153 16.86 14.36 -15.08
N TRP A 154 16.54 14.17 -16.37
CA TRP A 154 16.63 12.87 -17.01
C TRP A 154 18.04 12.21 -16.90
N PRO A 155 19.18 12.92 -17.08
CA PRO A 155 20.49 12.31 -16.94
C PRO A 155 20.74 11.74 -15.54
N GLU A 156 20.35 12.47 -14.49
CA GLU A 156 20.48 12.05 -13.10
C GLU A 156 19.60 10.84 -12.80
N ILE A 157 18.31 10.92 -13.16
CA ILE A 157 17.33 9.84 -12.97
C ILE A 157 17.78 8.58 -13.70
N ARG A 158 18.20 8.69 -14.97
CA ARG A 158 18.69 7.54 -15.76
C ARG A 158 19.92 6.91 -15.13
N SER A 159 20.86 7.74 -14.64
CA SER A 159 22.07 7.25 -13.97
C SER A 159 21.75 6.47 -12.70
N ALA A 160 20.82 6.95 -11.89
CA ALA A 160 20.36 6.23 -10.70
C ALA A 160 19.59 4.96 -11.04
N LEU A 161 18.66 5.03 -12.00
CA LEU A 161 17.92 3.86 -12.49
C LEU A 161 18.86 2.75 -13.00
N ALA A 162 19.99 3.11 -13.62
CA ALA A 162 21.01 2.16 -14.06
C ALA A 162 21.67 1.37 -12.93
N ARG A 163 21.55 1.82 -11.68
CA ARG A 163 22.05 1.13 -10.47
C ARG A 163 20.93 0.50 -9.64
N ALA A 164 19.66 0.76 -9.97
CA ALA A 164 18.52 0.24 -9.22
C ALA A 164 18.44 -1.29 -9.37
N GLU A 165 18.52 -1.99 -8.23
CA GLU A 165 18.43 -3.44 -8.20
C GLU A 165 16.95 -3.91 -8.29
N PRO A 166 16.61 -4.82 -9.21
CA PRO A 166 15.26 -5.38 -9.29
C PRO A 166 14.96 -6.28 -8.08
N VAL A 167 13.70 -6.31 -7.64
CA VAL A 167 13.21 -7.16 -6.55
C VAL A 167 12.51 -8.42 -7.05
N ALA A 168 12.27 -8.52 -8.36
CA ALA A 168 11.66 -9.67 -9.01
C ALA A 168 12.22 -9.86 -10.43
N PRO A 169 12.18 -11.08 -10.98
CA PRO A 169 12.46 -11.31 -12.39
C PRO A 169 11.52 -10.53 -13.33
N LEU A 170 11.97 -10.32 -14.57
CA LEU A 170 11.18 -9.68 -15.62
C LEU A 170 9.85 -10.44 -15.83
N ARG A 171 8.74 -9.71 -15.85
CA ARG A 171 7.36 -10.19 -16.13
C ARG A 171 6.74 -11.10 -15.05
N THR A 172 7.39 -11.33 -13.91
CA THR A 172 6.85 -12.26 -12.89
C THR A 172 6.06 -11.58 -11.79
N ALA A 173 6.24 -10.27 -11.58
CA ALA A 173 5.56 -9.50 -10.53
C ALA A 173 5.18 -8.11 -11.02
N PHE A 174 4.05 -7.61 -10.51
CA PHE A 174 3.61 -6.24 -10.70
C PHE A 174 4.25 -5.36 -9.64
N ASN A 175 5.11 -4.44 -10.06
CA ASN A 175 5.72 -3.43 -9.19
C ASN A 175 5.45 -2.05 -9.80
N TYR A 176 4.51 -1.32 -9.22
CA TYR A 176 4.12 -0.01 -9.72
C TYR A 176 5.29 0.96 -9.75
N GLN A 177 5.61 1.50 -10.93
CA GLN A 177 6.85 2.24 -11.15
C GLN A 177 6.64 3.46 -12.07
N ASN A 178 6.71 4.65 -11.48
CA ASN A 178 6.55 5.92 -12.17
C ASN A 178 7.67 6.23 -13.19
N VAL A 179 8.93 5.91 -12.86
CA VAL A 179 10.09 6.15 -13.73
C VAL A 179 10.01 5.31 -15.00
N CYS A 180 9.37 4.13 -14.99
CA CYS A 180 9.12 3.37 -16.21
C CYS A 180 8.25 4.16 -17.21
N TYR A 181 7.30 4.97 -16.74
CA TYR A 181 6.53 5.86 -17.60
C TYR A 181 7.36 7.03 -18.11
N LEU A 182 8.28 7.58 -17.31
CA LEU A 182 9.24 8.57 -17.79
C LEU A 182 10.10 8.00 -18.93
N VAL A 183 10.63 6.78 -18.76
CA VAL A 183 11.39 6.09 -19.82
C VAL A 183 10.52 5.90 -21.07
N ALA A 184 9.25 5.51 -20.92
CA ALA A 184 8.32 5.35 -22.04
C ALA A 184 8.05 6.70 -22.75
N GLY A 185 7.95 7.80 -22.01
CA GLY A 185 7.91 9.15 -22.56
C GLY A 185 9.19 9.54 -23.31
N LYS A 186 10.38 9.16 -22.79
CA LYS A 186 11.65 9.36 -23.50
C LYS A 186 11.76 8.53 -24.79
N VAL A 187 11.19 7.33 -24.81
CA VAL A 187 11.03 6.56 -26.06
C VAL A 187 10.12 7.32 -27.04
N ALA A 188 9.00 7.87 -26.57
CA ALA A 188 8.11 8.67 -27.41
C ALA A 188 8.81 9.91 -27.97
N GLU A 189 9.62 10.63 -27.18
CA GLU A 189 10.43 11.77 -27.65
C GLU A 189 11.45 11.37 -28.71
N ALA A 190 12.22 10.30 -28.44
CA ALA A 190 13.26 9.81 -29.35
C ALA A 190 12.67 9.39 -30.70
N VAL A 191 11.55 8.66 -30.67
CA VAL A 191 10.85 8.25 -31.89
C VAL A 191 10.15 9.42 -32.55
N GLY A 192 9.53 10.29 -31.75
CA GLY A 192 8.67 11.42 -32.11
C GLY A 192 9.39 12.61 -32.73
N GLY A 193 10.61 12.90 -32.27
CA GLY A 193 11.47 14.00 -32.72
C GLY A 193 11.23 15.35 -32.04
N VAL A 194 10.32 15.43 -31.07
CA VAL A 194 10.01 16.61 -30.26
C VAL A 194 9.77 16.19 -28.80
N ASP A 195 9.69 17.14 -27.88
CA ASP A 195 9.48 16.86 -26.45
C ASP A 195 8.11 16.22 -26.16
N TYR A 196 8.01 15.55 -25.02
CA TYR A 196 6.82 14.82 -24.60
C TYR A 196 5.58 15.72 -24.52
N ALA A 197 5.72 16.94 -24.01
CA ALA A 197 4.57 17.82 -23.82
C ALA A 197 3.99 18.28 -25.18
N THR A 198 4.86 18.58 -26.15
CA THR A 198 4.47 18.86 -27.53
C THR A 198 3.79 17.65 -28.17
N LEU A 199 4.33 16.44 -27.99
CA LEU A 199 3.71 15.21 -28.52
C LEU A 199 2.31 14.97 -27.98
N VAL A 200 2.11 15.06 -26.65
CA VAL A 200 0.79 14.89 -26.02
C VAL A 200 -0.18 15.95 -26.51
N ARG A 201 0.26 17.22 -26.59
CA ARG A 201 -0.58 18.33 -27.06
C ARG A 201 -1.05 18.08 -28.49
N ASP A 202 -0.13 17.89 -29.43
CA ASP A 202 -0.42 17.84 -30.86
C ASP A 202 -1.21 16.58 -31.26
N ARG A 203 -0.92 15.45 -30.60
CA ARG A 203 -1.47 14.14 -30.98
C ARG A 203 -2.71 13.75 -30.20
N LEU A 204 -2.88 14.25 -28.98
CA LEU A 204 -4.00 13.86 -28.12
C LEU A 204 -4.87 15.07 -27.77
N LEU A 205 -4.32 16.09 -27.10
CA LEU A 205 -5.13 17.16 -26.51
C LEU A 205 -5.81 18.03 -27.57
N ASP A 206 -5.08 18.51 -28.57
CA ASP A 206 -5.62 19.36 -29.62
C ASP A 206 -6.68 18.66 -30.47
N PRO A 207 -6.49 17.40 -30.92
CA PRO A 207 -7.53 16.62 -31.60
C PRO A 207 -8.79 16.37 -30.77
N MET A 208 -8.67 16.33 -29.43
CA MET A 208 -9.78 16.19 -28.49
C MET A 208 -10.36 17.53 -28.03
N GLU A 209 -9.83 18.65 -28.51
CA GLU A 209 -10.18 20.02 -28.08
C GLU A 209 -9.99 20.27 -26.56
N MET A 210 -9.01 19.59 -25.94
CA MET A 210 -8.63 19.79 -24.53
C MET A 210 -7.69 21.00 -24.37
N ARG A 211 -8.23 22.21 -24.61
CA ARG A 211 -7.45 23.46 -24.76
C ARG A 211 -6.92 24.03 -23.45
N THR A 212 -7.53 23.69 -22.33
CA THR A 212 -7.17 24.20 -20.99
C THR A 212 -6.29 23.24 -20.22
N ALA A 213 -6.21 21.98 -20.65
CA ALA A 213 -5.26 21.02 -20.14
C ALA A 213 -3.81 21.55 -20.22
N ARG A 214 -3.04 21.33 -19.17
CA ARG A 214 -1.63 21.71 -19.04
C ARG A 214 -0.80 20.50 -18.63
N LEU A 215 0.47 20.51 -19.02
CA LEU A 215 1.44 19.43 -18.78
C LEU A 215 2.59 19.88 -17.87
N SER A 216 2.53 21.12 -17.36
CA SER A 216 3.52 21.69 -16.44
C SER A 216 2.80 22.40 -15.30
N ILE A 217 3.35 22.25 -14.09
CA ILE A 217 2.85 22.96 -12.92
C ILE A 217 3.01 24.48 -13.05
N THR A 218 4.09 24.91 -13.71
CA THR A 218 4.41 26.32 -13.90
C THR A 218 3.39 26.98 -14.83
N ASP A 219 2.99 26.27 -15.89
CA ASP A 219 2.02 26.75 -16.88
C ASP A 219 0.60 26.86 -16.31
N VAL A 220 0.21 25.96 -15.40
CA VAL A 220 -1.13 25.95 -14.80
C VAL A 220 -1.27 26.91 -13.61
N ALA A 221 -0.17 27.25 -12.94
CA ALA A 221 -0.18 28.05 -11.71
C ALA A 221 -0.87 29.42 -11.84
N ALA A 222 -0.88 30.00 -13.04
CA ALA A 222 -1.53 31.28 -13.33
C ALA A 222 -3.03 31.18 -13.70
N ASP A 223 -3.58 29.97 -13.89
CA ASP A 223 -4.99 29.80 -14.21
C ASP A 223 -5.85 29.93 -12.95
N GLU A 224 -6.72 30.92 -12.90
CA GLU A 224 -7.60 31.16 -11.74
C GLU A 224 -8.56 30.00 -11.47
N ARG A 225 -8.78 29.09 -12.42
CA ARG A 225 -9.62 27.90 -12.24
C ARG A 225 -8.89 26.75 -11.56
N LEU A 226 -7.58 26.86 -11.35
CA LEU A 226 -6.81 25.86 -10.62
C LEU A 226 -7.31 25.74 -9.18
N ALA A 227 -7.69 24.54 -8.77
CA ALA A 227 -8.05 24.25 -7.40
C ALA A 227 -6.81 24.29 -6.48
N ARG A 228 -7.02 24.65 -5.21
CA ARG A 228 -6.03 24.46 -4.15
C ARG A 228 -6.17 23.04 -3.61
N GLY A 229 -5.05 22.38 -3.37
CA GLY A 229 -5.00 21.01 -2.87
C GLY A 229 -4.91 20.97 -1.34
N TYR A 230 -5.51 19.95 -0.75
CA TYR A 230 -5.59 19.78 0.70
C TYR A 230 -5.26 18.35 1.15
N VAL A 231 -4.95 18.21 2.43
CA VAL A 231 -5.00 16.94 3.16
C VAL A 231 -5.97 17.10 4.34
N TRP A 232 -6.65 16.01 4.70
CA TRP A 232 -7.50 15.96 5.87
C TRP A 232 -6.67 15.49 7.06
N ASP A 233 -6.63 16.31 8.11
CA ASP A 233 -6.12 15.93 9.43
C ASP A 233 -7.28 15.34 10.24
N ALA A 234 -7.18 14.05 10.54
CA ALA A 234 -8.21 13.33 11.29
C ALA A 234 -8.19 13.66 12.79
N ASP A 235 -7.03 14.01 13.34
CA ASP A 235 -6.87 14.29 14.77
C ASP A 235 -7.33 15.72 15.09
N ALA A 236 -7.00 16.68 14.22
CA ALA A 236 -7.47 18.07 14.35
C ALA A 236 -8.89 18.29 13.81
N GLU A 237 -9.44 17.34 13.05
CA GLU A 237 -10.68 17.49 12.28
C GLU A 237 -10.68 18.73 11.36
N THR A 238 -9.54 19.00 10.70
CA THR A 238 -9.38 20.17 9.82
C THR A 238 -8.72 19.84 8.48
N PHE A 239 -8.82 20.78 7.55
CA PHE A 239 -8.12 20.73 6.27
C PHE A 239 -6.83 21.54 6.32
N GLU A 240 -5.74 20.91 5.93
CA GLU A 240 -4.47 21.58 5.72
C GLU A 240 -4.19 21.77 4.24
N ARG A 241 -3.68 22.94 3.88
CA ARG A 241 -3.34 23.25 2.49
C ARG A 241 -2.01 22.63 2.11
N LEU A 242 -2.01 21.88 1.01
CA LEU A 242 -0.80 21.32 0.42
C LEU A 242 -0.37 22.11 -0.84
N PRO A 243 0.88 22.61 -0.88
CA PRO A 243 1.45 23.12 -2.11
C PRO A 243 1.50 22.05 -3.20
N MET A 244 1.27 22.44 -4.45
CA MET A 244 1.39 21.50 -5.57
C MET A 244 2.85 21.09 -5.79
N ARG A 245 3.08 19.79 -5.91
CA ARG A 245 4.39 19.25 -6.27
C ARG A 245 4.72 19.53 -7.73
N ASN A 246 5.97 19.89 -8.00
CA ASN A 246 6.47 19.96 -9.37
C ASN A 246 6.75 18.55 -9.90
N LEU A 247 6.01 18.16 -10.94
CA LEU A 247 6.11 16.85 -11.59
C LEU A 247 6.69 16.92 -13.00
N ASP A 248 7.24 18.06 -13.42
CA ASP A 248 7.72 18.26 -14.80
C ASP A 248 8.84 17.25 -15.16
N ASN A 249 9.67 16.86 -14.18
CA ASN A 249 10.73 15.85 -14.35
C ASN A 249 10.21 14.40 -14.50
N ILE A 250 8.94 14.16 -14.16
CA ILE A 250 8.24 12.87 -14.27
C ILE A 250 6.93 13.01 -15.07
N ALA A 251 6.88 13.99 -15.98
CA ALA A 251 5.64 14.39 -16.65
C ALA A 251 4.82 13.23 -17.28
N PRO A 252 5.44 12.22 -17.94
CA PRO A 252 4.72 11.07 -18.49
C PRO A 252 3.99 10.20 -17.45
N ALA A 253 4.30 10.32 -16.18
CA ALA A 253 3.67 9.54 -15.12
C ALA A 253 2.53 10.27 -14.41
N GLY A 254 2.49 11.62 -14.44
CA GLY A 254 1.59 12.35 -13.54
C GLY A 254 1.31 13.84 -13.76
N ALA A 255 1.91 14.53 -14.74
CA ALA A 255 1.88 16.00 -14.76
C ALA A 255 0.68 16.65 -15.49
N ILE A 256 -0.30 15.88 -15.97
CA ILE A 256 -1.48 16.50 -16.61
C ILE A 256 -2.35 17.18 -15.56
N ASN A 257 -2.73 18.42 -15.85
CA ASN A 257 -3.73 19.19 -15.11
C ASN A 257 -4.88 19.50 -16.06
N ALA A 258 -6.11 19.14 -15.69
CA ALA A 258 -7.28 19.28 -16.55
C ALA A 258 -8.57 19.48 -15.75
N ASN A 259 -9.64 19.88 -16.44
CA ASN A 259 -10.99 19.91 -15.90
C ASN A 259 -11.80 18.69 -16.40
N VAL A 260 -12.95 18.44 -15.77
CA VAL A 260 -13.76 17.26 -16.09
C VAL A 260 -14.44 17.31 -17.46
N ARG A 261 -14.73 18.49 -18.02
CA ARG A 261 -15.30 18.60 -19.37
C ARG A 261 -14.32 18.17 -20.45
N GLU A 262 -13.05 18.54 -20.29
CA GLU A 262 -11.99 18.13 -21.20
C GLU A 262 -11.64 16.66 -21.00
N MET A 263 -11.57 16.20 -19.75
CA MET A 263 -11.36 14.78 -19.46
C MET A 263 -12.52 13.89 -19.95
N ALA A 264 -13.74 14.41 -20.07
CA ALA A 264 -14.83 13.69 -20.71
C ALA A 264 -14.56 13.39 -22.20
N GLN A 265 -13.75 14.21 -22.89
CA GLN A 265 -13.32 13.91 -24.27
C GLN A 265 -12.40 12.70 -24.32
N TRP A 266 -11.54 12.54 -23.30
CA TRP A 266 -10.74 11.32 -23.14
C TRP A 266 -11.63 10.09 -22.95
N ILE A 267 -12.64 10.16 -22.08
CA ILE A 267 -13.61 9.06 -21.90
C ILE A 267 -14.37 8.75 -23.19
N ARG A 268 -14.84 9.76 -23.93
CA ARG A 268 -15.49 9.58 -25.24
C ARG A 268 -14.58 8.87 -26.24
N LEU A 269 -13.32 9.28 -26.32
CA LEU A 269 -12.31 8.65 -27.16
C LEU A 269 -12.13 7.18 -26.80
N GLN A 270 -12.07 6.85 -25.51
CA GLN A 270 -11.96 5.48 -25.03
C GLN A 270 -13.20 4.66 -25.44
N LEU A 271 -14.42 5.12 -25.11
CA LEU A 271 -15.66 4.42 -25.43
C LEU A 271 -15.85 4.15 -26.93
N HIS A 272 -15.36 5.05 -27.79
CA HIS A 272 -15.40 4.91 -29.25
C HIS A 272 -14.11 4.36 -29.87
N ARG A 273 -13.26 3.70 -29.07
CA ARG A 273 -12.05 3.01 -29.53
C ARG A 273 -11.20 3.90 -30.46
N GLY A 274 -10.92 5.10 -29.96
CA GLY A 274 -9.99 6.05 -30.56
C GLY A 274 -10.62 7.12 -31.44
N GLN A 275 -11.95 7.21 -31.50
CA GLN A 275 -12.67 8.27 -32.21
C GLN A 275 -13.31 9.28 -31.26
N VAL A 276 -13.28 10.56 -31.61
CA VAL A 276 -13.94 11.64 -30.88
C VAL A 276 -14.23 12.78 -31.85
N GLY A 277 -15.42 13.37 -31.80
CA GLY A 277 -15.82 14.45 -32.72
C GLY A 277 -15.71 14.07 -34.20
N GLY A 278 -15.92 12.79 -34.54
CA GLY A 278 -15.78 12.27 -35.92
C GLY A 278 -14.34 12.13 -36.43
N ARG A 279 -13.33 12.42 -35.59
CA ARG A 279 -11.91 12.24 -35.91
C ARG A 279 -11.37 10.99 -35.24
N ARG A 280 -10.63 10.17 -35.99
CA ARG A 280 -9.82 9.07 -35.42
C ARG A 280 -8.48 9.62 -34.93
N VAL A 281 -8.25 9.48 -33.64
CA VAL A 281 -7.02 9.90 -32.94
C VAL A 281 -6.14 8.69 -32.65
N ILE A 282 -6.73 7.57 -32.23
CA ILE A 282 -6.05 6.29 -32.02
C ILE A 282 -6.71 5.21 -32.89
N GLY A 283 -5.91 4.31 -33.45
CA GLY A 283 -6.35 3.12 -34.18
C GLY A 283 -7.17 2.19 -33.29
N GLU A 284 -8.27 1.67 -33.83
CA GLU A 284 -9.18 0.78 -33.08
C GLU A 284 -8.50 -0.52 -32.64
N ASN A 285 -7.53 -0.98 -33.42
CA ASN A 285 -6.70 -2.14 -33.13
C ASN A 285 -5.73 -1.93 -31.94
N GLN A 286 -5.62 -0.73 -31.38
CA GLN A 286 -4.81 -0.50 -30.18
C GLN A 286 -5.58 -0.78 -28.88
N PHE A 287 -6.89 -0.97 -28.93
CA PHE A 287 -7.69 -1.18 -27.71
C PHE A 287 -7.70 -2.66 -27.31
N GLU A 288 -8.46 -3.50 -28.00
CA GLU A 288 -8.75 -4.89 -27.58
C GLU A 288 -7.63 -5.94 -27.73
N PRO A 289 -6.52 -5.75 -28.48
CA PRO A 289 -5.35 -6.60 -28.26
C PRO A 289 -4.25 -5.93 -27.44
N GLN A 290 -4.33 -4.63 -27.11
CA GLN A 290 -3.21 -3.90 -26.49
C GLN A 290 -3.62 -3.16 -25.21
N LEU A 291 -4.12 -1.92 -25.30
CA LEU A 291 -4.30 -1.03 -24.15
C LEU A 291 -5.15 -1.65 -23.04
N TRP A 292 -6.24 -2.34 -23.39
CA TRP A 292 -7.18 -2.96 -22.45
C TRP A 292 -6.95 -4.47 -22.30
N SER A 293 -5.84 -5.00 -22.78
CA SER A 293 -5.51 -6.42 -22.67
C SER A 293 -4.73 -6.68 -21.36
N PRO A 294 -5.12 -7.66 -20.54
CA PRO A 294 -4.38 -8.03 -19.33
C PRO A 294 -2.91 -8.37 -19.64
N GLN A 295 -1.99 -7.69 -18.96
CA GLN A 295 -0.55 -7.89 -19.09
C GLN A 295 0.07 -8.56 -17.86
N ILE A 296 -0.52 -8.33 -16.69
CA ILE A 296 -0.07 -8.89 -15.40
C ILE A 296 -1.20 -8.79 -14.36
N ALA A 297 -1.23 -9.74 -13.41
CA ALA A 297 -2.19 -9.75 -12.31
C ALA A 297 -1.78 -8.77 -11.20
N VAL A 298 -2.77 -8.16 -10.55
CA VAL A 298 -2.61 -7.25 -9.40
C VAL A 298 -3.66 -7.58 -8.37
N GLY A 299 -3.35 -8.49 -7.43
CA GLY A 299 -4.35 -9.03 -6.51
C GLY A 299 -5.54 -9.63 -7.27
N ASN A 300 -6.76 -9.16 -6.99
CA ASN A 300 -7.99 -9.56 -7.68
C ASN A 300 -8.26 -8.77 -8.99
N ARG A 301 -7.32 -7.92 -9.42
CA ARG A 301 -7.41 -7.11 -10.65
C ARG A 301 -6.35 -7.56 -11.65
N GLN A 302 -6.39 -6.98 -12.83
CA GLN A 302 -5.36 -7.09 -13.85
C GLN A 302 -4.88 -5.68 -14.23
N TYR A 303 -3.70 -5.58 -14.80
CA TYR A 303 -3.18 -4.32 -15.36
C TYR A 303 -2.91 -4.48 -16.85
N GLY A 304 -3.41 -3.54 -17.64
CA GLY A 304 -3.17 -3.39 -19.07
C GLY A 304 -2.01 -2.42 -19.35
N LEU A 305 -2.11 -1.63 -20.42
CA LEU A 305 -1.15 -0.56 -20.70
C LEU A 305 -1.73 0.77 -20.21
N GLY A 306 -1.35 1.15 -18.99
CA GLY A 306 -1.83 2.39 -18.35
C GLY A 306 -3.27 2.33 -17.84
N TRP A 307 -3.82 1.13 -17.64
CA TRP A 307 -5.18 0.89 -17.16
C TRP A 307 -5.23 -0.31 -16.21
N PHE A 308 -5.95 -0.18 -15.10
CA PHE A 308 -6.44 -1.33 -14.33
C PHE A 308 -7.67 -1.92 -15.03
N LEU A 309 -7.77 -3.24 -14.95
CA LEU A 309 -8.83 -4.03 -15.56
C LEU A 309 -9.43 -4.93 -14.49
N ARG A 310 -10.75 -4.86 -14.31
CA ARG A 310 -11.50 -5.74 -13.40
C ARG A 310 -12.94 -5.86 -13.86
N THR A 311 -13.77 -6.47 -13.03
CA THR A 311 -15.22 -6.50 -13.22
C THR A 311 -15.92 -5.62 -12.19
N TRP A 312 -17.04 -5.05 -12.60
CA TRP A 312 -18.01 -4.34 -11.76
C TRP A 312 -19.40 -4.91 -12.06
N ASN A 313 -20.05 -5.58 -11.09
CA ASN A 313 -21.35 -6.24 -11.29
C ASN A 313 -21.41 -7.12 -12.56
N GLY A 314 -20.37 -7.93 -12.78
CA GLY A 314 -20.21 -8.80 -13.95
C GLY A 314 -19.90 -8.08 -15.27
N LYS A 315 -19.85 -6.74 -15.27
CA LYS A 315 -19.48 -5.91 -16.42
C LYS A 315 -17.99 -5.64 -16.41
N ARG A 316 -17.39 -5.58 -17.59
CA ARG A 316 -15.97 -5.25 -17.72
C ARG A 316 -15.74 -3.78 -17.39
N LEU A 317 -14.81 -3.54 -16.47
CA LEU A 317 -14.41 -2.21 -16.01
C LEU A 317 -12.94 -1.95 -16.37
N VAL A 318 -12.72 -0.84 -17.05
CA VAL A 318 -11.40 -0.28 -17.32
C VAL A 318 -11.28 1.04 -16.53
N GLU A 319 -10.23 1.16 -15.73
CA GLU A 319 -10.10 2.30 -14.83
C GLU A 319 -8.65 2.70 -14.57
N HIS A 320 -8.44 3.94 -14.17
CA HIS A 320 -7.18 4.35 -13.56
C HIS A 320 -7.45 5.46 -12.54
N GLY A 321 -6.89 5.28 -11.34
CA GLY A 321 -6.84 6.31 -10.31
C GLY A 321 -5.60 7.20 -10.45
N GLY A 322 -5.67 8.42 -9.95
CA GLY A 322 -4.53 9.31 -9.80
C GLY A 322 -4.51 9.91 -8.40
N ASN A 323 -3.32 9.97 -7.79
CA ASN A 323 -3.08 10.69 -6.55
C ASN A 323 -1.80 11.50 -6.72
N ILE A 324 -1.82 12.71 -6.20
CA ILE A 324 -0.66 13.57 -6.01
C ILE A 324 -0.98 14.53 -4.86
N ASP A 325 0.02 15.20 -4.29
CA ASP A 325 -0.12 16.14 -3.18
C ASP A 325 -1.31 17.08 -3.35
N GLY A 326 -2.35 16.87 -2.54
CA GLY A 326 -3.55 17.68 -2.51
C GLY A 326 -4.62 17.33 -3.55
N PHE A 327 -4.46 16.27 -4.35
CA PHE A 327 -5.40 15.92 -5.41
C PHE A 327 -5.58 14.40 -5.58
N SER A 328 -6.82 14.01 -5.91
CA SER A 328 -7.17 12.65 -6.29
C SER A 328 -8.10 12.66 -7.51
N ALA A 329 -7.99 11.64 -8.36
CA ALA A 329 -8.68 11.57 -9.64
C ALA A 329 -9.11 10.14 -9.97
N GLN A 330 -10.28 9.95 -10.55
CA GLN A 330 -10.75 8.65 -11.04
C GLN A 330 -11.22 8.80 -12.48
N ALA A 331 -10.70 7.98 -13.38
CA ALA A 331 -11.23 7.80 -14.72
C ALA A 331 -11.65 6.34 -14.88
N ALA A 332 -12.93 6.09 -15.18
CA ALA A 332 -13.48 4.74 -15.24
C ALA A 332 -14.55 4.62 -16.33
N PHE A 333 -14.59 3.49 -17.02
CA PHE A 333 -15.59 3.22 -18.04
C PHE A 333 -15.87 1.73 -18.23
N LEU A 334 -17.10 1.46 -18.66
CA LEU A 334 -17.62 0.16 -19.04
C LEU A 334 -17.73 0.15 -20.57
N PRO A 335 -16.69 -0.31 -21.29
CA PRO A 335 -16.61 -0.15 -22.75
C PRO A 335 -17.73 -0.86 -23.51
N ASP A 336 -18.28 -1.93 -22.94
CA ASP A 336 -19.33 -2.75 -23.56
C ASP A 336 -20.73 -2.16 -23.33
N ASP A 337 -20.89 -1.34 -22.29
CA ASP A 337 -22.14 -0.63 -21.96
C ASP A 337 -22.16 0.80 -22.52
N GLY A 338 -21.02 1.30 -23.01
CA GLY A 338 -20.90 2.65 -23.54
C GLY A 338 -21.03 3.73 -22.48
N VAL A 339 -20.61 3.47 -21.23
CA VAL A 339 -20.74 4.41 -20.11
C VAL A 339 -19.40 4.63 -19.44
N GLY A 340 -19.09 5.87 -19.08
CA GLY A 340 -17.87 6.19 -18.34
C GLY A 340 -17.98 7.52 -17.61
N PHE A 341 -17.01 7.79 -16.74
CA PHE A 341 -16.95 9.05 -16.03
C PHE A 341 -15.51 9.43 -15.67
N VAL A 342 -15.35 10.69 -15.30
CA VAL A 342 -14.18 11.23 -14.64
C VAL A 342 -14.60 12.01 -13.39
N LEU A 343 -13.97 11.74 -12.26
CA LEU A 343 -14.09 12.48 -11.01
C LEU A 343 -12.73 13.07 -10.64
N LEU A 344 -12.68 14.35 -10.30
CA LEU A 344 -11.47 15.06 -9.87
C LEU A 344 -11.74 15.75 -8.53
N CYS A 345 -10.88 15.54 -7.55
CA CYS A 345 -11.01 16.01 -6.18
C CYS A 345 -9.75 16.79 -5.76
N ASN A 346 -9.92 17.80 -4.90
CA ASN A 346 -8.80 18.56 -4.35
C ASN A 346 -8.41 18.11 -2.93
N VAL A 347 -8.27 16.80 -2.74
CA VAL A 347 -7.69 16.23 -1.53
C VAL A 347 -6.84 15.00 -1.84
N SER A 348 -5.75 14.80 -1.10
CA SER A 348 -4.91 13.60 -1.16
C SER A 348 -5.69 12.34 -0.75
N ALA A 349 -5.55 11.25 -1.52
CA ALA A 349 -5.93 9.88 -1.14
C ALA A 349 -7.36 9.71 -0.54
N SER A 350 -8.38 10.29 -1.17
CA SER A 350 -9.77 10.19 -0.68
C SER A 350 -10.41 8.84 -0.98
N GLY A 351 -11.14 8.28 -0.01
CA GLY A 351 -12.04 7.13 -0.22
C GLY A 351 -13.12 7.37 -1.28
N LEU A 352 -13.49 8.64 -1.53
CA LEU A 352 -14.42 8.99 -2.61
C LEU A 352 -13.91 8.57 -3.99
N GLN A 353 -12.59 8.58 -4.21
CA GLN A 353 -11.98 8.22 -5.49
C GLN A 353 -12.44 6.83 -5.95
N ALA A 354 -12.18 5.80 -5.13
CA ALA A 354 -12.59 4.44 -5.43
C ALA A 354 -14.11 4.25 -5.31
N GLY A 355 -14.72 4.83 -4.26
CA GLY A 355 -16.17 4.70 -4.01
C GLY A 355 -17.06 5.35 -5.07
N SER A 356 -16.52 6.27 -5.86
CA SER A 356 -17.27 6.94 -6.94
C SER A 356 -17.75 5.99 -8.03
N ILE A 357 -17.09 4.85 -8.23
CA ILE A 357 -17.44 3.87 -9.27
C ILE A 357 -18.85 3.32 -9.05
N ASP A 358 -19.14 2.89 -7.82
CA ASP A 358 -20.43 2.33 -7.46
C ASP A 358 -21.50 3.42 -7.51
N VAL A 359 -21.24 4.58 -6.89
CA VAL A 359 -22.16 5.73 -6.89
C VAL A 359 -22.57 6.11 -8.31
N VAL A 360 -21.61 6.21 -9.24
CA VAL A 360 -21.87 6.65 -10.61
C VAL A 360 -22.54 5.55 -11.44
N PHE A 361 -21.97 4.35 -11.50
CA PHE A 361 -22.51 3.32 -12.38
C PHE A 361 -23.85 2.77 -11.88
N ASP A 362 -24.10 2.72 -10.58
CA ASP A 362 -25.42 2.35 -10.06
C ASP A 362 -26.48 3.38 -10.42
N ALA A 363 -26.17 4.67 -10.31
CA ALA A 363 -27.12 5.71 -10.70
C ALA A 363 -27.45 5.64 -12.20
N VAL A 364 -26.42 5.51 -13.05
CA VAL A 364 -26.58 5.61 -14.52
C VAL A 364 -27.14 4.32 -15.12
N ILE A 365 -26.62 3.15 -14.74
CA ILE A 365 -26.99 1.86 -15.35
C ILE A 365 -27.39 0.76 -14.37
N GLY A 366 -27.29 1.00 -13.05
CA GLY A 366 -27.68 0.03 -12.04
C GLY A 366 -29.16 -0.33 -12.12
N ASP A 367 -29.44 -1.59 -11.80
CA ASP A 367 -30.81 -2.09 -11.62
C ASP A 367 -31.29 -1.75 -10.20
N PRO A 368 -32.28 -0.86 -10.03
CA PRO A 368 -32.84 -0.55 -8.71
C PRO A 368 -33.37 -1.79 -7.98
N ALA A 369 -33.78 -2.84 -8.70
CA ALA A 369 -34.31 -4.07 -8.14
C ALA A 369 -33.20 -5.02 -7.62
N SER A 370 -31.96 -4.86 -8.11
CA SER A 370 -30.79 -5.62 -7.61
C SER A 370 -30.34 -5.14 -6.22
N LYS A 371 -30.74 -3.93 -5.83
CA LYS A 371 -30.60 -3.38 -4.49
C LYS A 371 -31.94 -3.49 -3.76
N ALA A 372 -32.39 -4.71 -3.49
CA ALA A 372 -33.42 -4.86 -2.47
C ALA A 372 -32.87 -4.20 -1.19
N PRO A 373 -33.61 -3.26 -0.55
CA PRO A 373 -33.20 -2.78 0.76
C PRO A 373 -33.19 -4.01 1.65
N VAL A 374 -32.00 -4.43 2.07
CA VAL A 374 -31.92 -5.41 3.13
C VAL A 374 -32.56 -4.73 4.35
N ALA A 375 -33.48 -5.43 5.01
CA ALA A 375 -34.21 -4.88 6.13
C ALA A 375 -33.21 -4.25 7.11
N ALA A 376 -33.44 -2.98 7.47
CA ALA A 376 -32.59 -2.31 8.44
C ALA A 376 -32.62 -3.14 9.74
N GLU A 377 -31.46 -3.60 10.17
CA GLU A 377 -31.29 -4.27 11.45
C GLU A 377 -31.48 -3.24 12.57
N ASP A 378 -32.02 -3.66 13.71
CA ASP A 378 -32.13 -2.77 14.87
C ASP A 378 -30.72 -2.45 15.39
N PRO A 379 -30.31 -1.17 15.46
CA PRO A 379 -28.99 -0.80 15.97
C PRO A 379 -28.69 -1.37 17.37
N ALA A 380 -29.71 -1.54 18.22
CA ALA A 380 -29.54 -2.12 19.55
C ALA A 380 -29.12 -3.60 19.51
N ASP A 381 -29.57 -4.35 18.51
CA ASP A 381 -29.17 -5.74 18.30
C ASP A 381 -27.76 -5.85 17.71
N LEU A 382 -27.29 -4.79 17.03
CA LEU A 382 -25.97 -4.76 16.41
C LEU A 382 -24.84 -4.46 17.40
N GLU A 383 -25.10 -3.75 18.50
CA GLU A 383 -24.09 -3.40 19.51
C GLU A 383 -23.34 -4.63 20.04
N ARG A 384 -24.00 -5.78 20.14
CA ARG A 384 -23.39 -7.02 20.65
C ARG A 384 -22.20 -7.53 19.81
N PHE A 385 -22.16 -7.16 18.54
CA PHE A 385 -21.08 -7.53 17.60
C PHE A 385 -19.88 -6.57 17.67
N THR A 386 -20.03 -5.40 18.27
CA THR A 386 -18.96 -4.39 18.34
C THR A 386 -17.85 -4.80 19.30
N GLY A 387 -16.61 -4.40 19.02
CA GLY A 387 -15.44 -4.73 19.83
C GLY A 387 -14.22 -5.08 18.98
N GLU A 388 -13.14 -5.40 19.65
CA GLU A 388 -11.85 -5.75 19.04
C GLU A 388 -11.76 -7.25 18.80
N TYR A 389 -11.26 -7.63 17.63
CA TYR A 389 -11.08 -9.01 17.19
C TYR A 389 -9.65 -9.22 16.71
N ARG A 390 -8.92 -10.10 17.38
CA ARG A 390 -7.50 -10.33 17.17
C ARG A 390 -7.25 -11.07 15.86
N PHE A 391 -6.43 -10.49 14.98
CA PHE A 391 -6.01 -11.12 13.74
C PHE A 391 -4.52 -11.46 13.76
N ASP A 392 -4.19 -12.64 14.27
CA ASP A 392 -2.80 -13.07 14.45
C ASP A 392 -1.97 -13.09 13.16
N ALA A 393 -2.60 -13.36 12.00
CA ALA A 393 -1.90 -13.35 10.72
C ALA A 393 -1.41 -11.95 10.29
N MET A 394 -2.03 -10.88 10.80
CA MET A 394 -1.63 -9.51 10.58
C MET A 394 -1.01 -8.86 11.83
N ASP A 395 -0.91 -9.60 12.94
CA ASP A 395 -0.47 -9.10 14.24
C ASP A 395 -1.19 -7.80 14.65
N ALA A 396 -2.52 -7.76 14.43
CA ALA A 396 -3.33 -6.56 14.56
C ALA A 396 -4.75 -6.88 15.04
N ASP A 397 -5.40 -5.92 15.69
CA ASP A 397 -6.80 -6.04 16.10
C ASP A 397 -7.72 -5.33 15.10
N LEU A 398 -8.73 -6.06 14.62
CA LEU A 398 -9.79 -5.50 13.79
C LEU A 398 -10.93 -5.04 14.71
N THR A 399 -11.38 -3.81 14.53
CA THR A 399 -12.44 -3.24 15.37
C THR A 399 -13.76 -3.25 14.62
N VAL A 400 -14.72 -4.03 15.12
CA VAL A 400 -16.11 -3.92 14.66
C VAL A 400 -16.76 -2.78 15.41
N LEU A 401 -17.28 -1.82 14.66
CA LEU A 401 -17.90 -0.61 15.19
C LEU A 401 -19.30 -0.40 14.61
N LEU A 402 -20.15 0.32 15.33
CA LEU A 402 -21.47 0.71 14.85
C LEU A 402 -21.40 2.15 14.34
N ARG A 403 -21.70 2.35 13.07
CA ARG A 403 -21.72 3.68 12.43
C ARG A 403 -22.95 3.81 11.55
N ASP A 404 -23.67 4.93 11.70
CA ASP A 404 -24.86 5.24 10.89
C ASP A 404 -25.93 4.11 10.91
N GLY A 405 -26.01 3.37 12.02
CA GLY A 405 -26.94 2.24 12.20
C GLY A 405 -26.54 0.94 11.48
N GLN A 406 -25.29 0.82 11.01
CA GLN A 406 -24.74 -0.38 10.39
C GLN A 406 -23.41 -0.77 11.03
N LEU A 407 -23.04 -2.05 10.93
CA LEU A 407 -21.71 -2.51 11.35
C LEU A 407 -20.66 -2.07 10.32
N GLY A 408 -19.57 -1.52 10.81
CA GLY A 408 -18.34 -1.30 10.07
C GLY A 408 -17.23 -2.16 10.66
N LEU A 409 -16.28 -2.58 9.81
CA LEU A 409 -15.05 -3.24 10.22
C LEU A 409 -13.88 -2.30 9.95
N ASP A 410 -13.28 -1.80 11.02
CA ASP A 410 -12.03 -1.07 10.98
C ASP A 410 -10.87 -2.07 10.93
N VAL A 411 -10.13 -2.03 9.82
CA VAL A 411 -8.92 -2.81 9.63
C VAL A 411 -7.75 -1.84 9.76
N PRO A 412 -6.83 -2.04 10.73
CA PRO A 412 -5.76 -1.09 10.99
C PRO A 412 -4.99 -0.71 9.72
N GLY A 413 -4.94 0.58 9.45
CA GLY A 413 -4.26 1.13 8.27
C GLY A 413 -5.03 1.07 6.96
N GLN A 414 -6.31 0.75 7.02
CA GLN A 414 -7.22 0.80 5.88
C GLN A 414 -8.40 1.73 6.19
N MET A 415 -9.27 1.91 5.20
CA MET A 415 -10.56 2.54 5.45
C MET A 415 -11.46 1.60 6.25
N VAL A 416 -12.39 2.15 7.03
CA VAL A 416 -13.47 1.36 7.62
C VAL A 416 -14.35 0.81 6.51
N TYR A 417 -14.57 -0.50 6.53
CA TYR A 417 -15.42 -1.19 5.57
C TYR A 417 -16.83 -1.39 6.12
N ASP A 418 -17.83 -0.84 5.45
CA ASP A 418 -19.23 -1.11 5.81
C ASP A 418 -19.57 -2.59 5.55
N LEU A 419 -20.15 -3.26 6.54
CA LEU A 419 -20.63 -4.61 6.42
C LEU A 419 -22.09 -4.61 5.95
N LEU A 420 -22.36 -5.31 4.86
CA LEU A 420 -23.72 -5.59 4.42
C LEU A 420 -24.44 -6.45 5.47
N PRO A 421 -25.78 -6.37 5.58
CA PRO A 421 -26.50 -7.25 6.48
C PRO A 421 -26.31 -8.73 6.13
N PRO A 422 -26.56 -9.64 7.08
CA PRO A 422 -26.16 -11.03 6.94
C PRO A 422 -27.00 -11.73 5.86
N ASP A 423 -26.38 -12.68 5.16
CA ASP A 423 -27.07 -13.63 4.31
C ASP A 423 -27.76 -14.73 5.14
N ALA A 424 -28.32 -15.75 4.45
CA ALA A 424 -29.01 -16.86 5.11
C ALA A 424 -28.12 -17.70 6.03
N ASP A 425 -26.80 -17.63 5.85
CA ASP A 425 -25.80 -18.36 6.62
C ASP A 425 -25.13 -17.46 7.70
N GLY A 426 -25.67 -16.25 7.90
CA GLY A 426 -25.15 -15.28 8.87
C GLY A 426 -23.90 -14.53 8.40
N ARG A 427 -23.49 -14.67 7.13
CA ARG A 427 -22.28 -14.01 6.59
C ARG A 427 -22.60 -12.61 6.11
N ARG A 428 -21.72 -11.67 6.43
CA ARG A 428 -21.81 -10.25 6.08
C ARG A 428 -20.70 -9.91 5.10
N ALA A 429 -21.07 -9.51 3.90
CA ALA A 429 -20.12 -9.10 2.88
C ALA A 429 -19.63 -7.67 3.11
N PHE A 430 -18.39 -7.38 2.70
CA PHE A 430 -17.87 -6.02 2.68
C PHE A 430 -18.54 -5.26 1.52
N ARG A 431 -19.08 -4.08 1.79
CA ARG A 431 -19.68 -3.24 0.75
C ARG A 431 -18.61 -2.87 -0.29
N GLY A 432 -18.83 -3.22 -1.55
CA GLY A 432 -17.88 -3.00 -2.65
C GLY A 432 -16.79 -4.08 -2.78
N PHE A 433 -16.79 -5.07 -1.88
CA PHE A 433 -15.86 -6.21 -1.88
C PHE A 433 -16.56 -7.51 -1.47
N GLU A 434 -17.64 -7.86 -2.16
CA GLU A 434 -18.59 -8.90 -1.74
C GLU A 434 -18.01 -10.33 -1.75
N ALA A 435 -16.82 -10.52 -2.33
CA ALA A 435 -16.07 -11.77 -2.26
C ALA A 435 -15.36 -11.99 -0.91
N ILE A 436 -15.35 -10.97 -0.04
CA ILE A 436 -14.83 -11.05 1.33
C ILE A 436 -16.03 -10.96 2.26
N THR A 437 -16.14 -11.92 3.18
CA THR A 437 -17.25 -11.97 4.12
C THR A 437 -16.76 -12.18 5.54
N VAL A 438 -17.52 -11.67 6.51
CA VAL A 438 -17.34 -12.00 7.92
C VAL A 438 -18.57 -12.69 8.49
N ARG A 439 -18.37 -13.58 9.46
CA ARG A 439 -19.45 -14.21 10.22
C ARG A 439 -19.09 -14.21 11.70
N PHE A 440 -20.00 -13.76 12.55
CA PHE A 440 -19.77 -13.77 13.99
C PHE A 440 -20.08 -15.16 14.56
N ASN A 441 -19.23 -15.63 15.48
CA ASN A 441 -19.37 -16.90 16.17
C ASN A 441 -19.85 -16.68 17.59
N GLU A 442 -20.91 -17.39 17.97
CA GLU A 442 -21.55 -17.32 19.28
C GLU A 442 -21.30 -18.61 20.06
N ASN A 443 -21.11 -18.49 21.37
CA ASN A 443 -21.14 -19.63 22.27
C ASN A 443 -22.60 -19.99 22.67
N ASP A 444 -22.77 -21.06 23.46
CA ASP A 444 -24.08 -21.55 23.91
C ASP A 444 -24.89 -20.53 24.73
N ASP A 445 -24.21 -19.54 25.33
CA ASP A 445 -24.83 -18.44 26.09
C ASP A 445 -25.18 -17.22 25.21
N GLY A 446 -24.93 -17.29 23.90
CA GLY A 446 -25.21 -16.22 22.93
C GLY A 446 -24.21 -15.06 22.96
N VAL A 447 -23.04 -15.26 23.57
CA VAL A 447 -21.93 -14.28 23.57
C VAL A 447 -21.09 -14.47 22.31
N ILE A 448 -20.77 -13.36 21.62
CA ILE A 448 -19.86 -13.38 20.48
C ILE A 448 -18.44 -13.62 20.99
N VAL A 449 -17.84 -14.75 20.62
CA VAL A 449 -16.50 -15.17 21.07
C VAL A 449 -15.43 -14.97 20.00
N SER A 450 -15.80 -14.98 18.72
CA SER A 450 -14.87 -14.75 17.62
C SER A 450 -15.59 -14.23 16.36
N LEU A 451 -14.81 -13.71 15.41
CA LEU A 451 -15.24 -13.32 14.07
C LEU A 451 -14.51 -14.19 13.05
N THR A 452 -15.26 -14.83 12.16
CA THR A 452 -14.71 -15.57 11.03
C THR A 452 -14.59 -14.63 9.83
N LEU A 453 -13.39 -14.45 9.28
CA LEU A 453 -13.13 -13.73 8.02
C LEU A 453 -12.85 -14.74 6.91
N ASP A 454 -13.68 -14.75 5.87
CA ASP A 454 -13.50 -15.58 4.67
C ASP A 454 -13.05 -14.70 3.51
N GLN A 455 -11.84 -14.95 3.01
CA GLN A 455 -11.26 -14.29 1.86
C GLN A 455 -10.89 -15.33 0.80
N ALA A 456 -11.73 -15.43 -0.24
CA ALA A 456 -11.51 -16.34 -1.37
C ALA A 456 -11.32 -17.82 -0.96
N GLY A 457 -12.03 -18.26 0.08
CA GLY A 457 -11.97 -19.64 0.59
C GLY A 457 -10.84 -19.90 1.58
N VAL A 458 -10.05 -18.89 1.92
CA VAL A 458 -9.15 -18.92 3.09
C VAL A 458 -9.90 -18.30 4.26
N VAL A 459 -10.02 -19.07 5.34
CA VAL A 459 -10.81 -18.67 6.50
C VAL A 459 -9.89 -18.36 7.67
N PHE A 460 -10.08 -17.20 8.29
CA PHE A 460 -9.41 -16.80 9.52
C PHE A 460 -10.45 -16.69 10.63
N GLU A 461 -10.18 -17.30 11.79
CA GLU A 461 -11.00 -17.10 12.98
C GLU A 461 -10.26 -16.11 13.89
N LEU A 462 -10.90 -14.99 14.19
CA LEU A 462 -10.34 -13.88 14.96
C LEU A 462 -10.99 -13.86 16.35
N PRO A 463 -10.28 -14.24 17.42
CA PRO A 463 -10.80 -14.19 18.78
C PRO A 463 -11.24 -12.79 19.19
N ARG A 464 -12.36 -12.66 19.90
CA ARG A 464 -12.79 -11.37 20.45
C ARG A 464 -11.96 -11.03 21.69
N ALA A 465 -11.41 -9.83 21.74
CA ALA A 465 -10.65 -9.35 22.89
C ALA A 465 -11.50 -9.37 24.17
N GLY A 466 -10.91 -9.87 25.26
CA GLY A 466 -11.56 -9.94 26.57
C GLY A 466 -12.66 -11.01 26.71
N VAL A 467 -12.83 -11.90 25.72
CA VAL A 467 -13.78 -13.02 25.78
C VAL A 467 -13.04 -14.33 25.59
N ASP A 468 -13.13 -15.22 26.58
CA ASP A 468 -12.50 -16.53 26.51
C ASP A 468 -13.21 -17.44 25.49
N ILE A 469 -12.43 -18.06 24.63
CA ILE A 469 -12.92 -19.13 23.76
C ILE A 469 -13.07 -20.40 24.62
N PRO A 470 -14.20 -21.13 24.53
CA PRO A 470 -14.37 -22.40 25.23
C PRO A 470 -13.23 -23.37 24.94
N GLU A 471 -12.66 -23.94 26.00
CA GLU A 471 -11.57 -24.91 25.88
C GLU A 471 -12.04 -26.17 25.14
N GLU A 472 -11.39 -26.51 24.03
CA GLU A 472 -11.68 -27.72 23.25
C GLU A 472 -10.80 -28.90 23.65
N ILE A 473 -9.63 -28.62 24.22
CA ILE A 473 -8.74 -29.63 24.78
C ILE A 473 -8.12 -29.13 26.09
N THR A 474 -8.23 -29.95 27.14
CA THR A 474 -7.64 -29.60 28.44
C THR A 474 -6.13 -29.51 28.33
N ALA A 475 -5.48 -28.68 29.15
CA ALA A 475 -4.02 -28.63 29.22
C ALA A 475 -3.39 -30.03 29.46
N ALA A 476 -4.04 -30.87 30.26
CA ALA A 476 -3.59 -32.23 30.54
C ALA A 476 -3.71 -33.15 29.32
N ASP A 477 -4.79 -33.03 28.55
CA ASP A 477 -5.02 -33.83 27.34
C ASP A 477 -4.19 -33.35 26.16
N ALA A 478 -3.86 -32.05 26.10
CA ALA A 478 -2.99 -31.47 25.09
C ALA A 478 -1.52 -31.84 25.31
N TRP A 479 -1.10 -31.97 26.57
CA TRP A 479 0.29 -32.19 26.98
C TRP A 479 1.06 -33.26 26.19
N PRO A 480 0.50 -34.45 25.89
CA PRO A 480 1.20 -35.48 25.12
C PRO A 480 1.60 -35.03 23.72
N TYR A 481 0.88 -34.08 23.12
CA TYR A 481 1.10 -33.61 21.76
C TYR A 481 2.10 -32.45 21.69
N LEU A 482 2.32 -31.73 22.79
CA LEU A 482 3.15 -30.53 22.81
C LEU A 482 4.63 -30.84 22.57
N GLY A 483 5.35 -29.90 21.96
CA GLY A 483 6.81 -30.00 21.75
C GLY A 483 7.21 -29.87 20.28
N ARG A 484 8.49 -30.11 20.00
CA ARG A 484 9.08 -29.90 18.67
C ARG A 484 9.23 -31.20 17.90
N TYR A 485 8.99 -31.11 16.59
CA TYR A 485 9.03 -32.23 15.66
C TYR A 485 9.85 -31.85 14.43
N ARG A 486 10.82 -32.68 14.06
CA ARG A 486 11.74 -32.43 12.96
C ARG A 486 11.54 -33.41 11.82
N SER A 487 11.53 -32.90 10.59
CA SER A 487 11.64 -33.72 9.38
C SER A 487 13.04 -33.58 8.79
N ALA A 488 13.81 -34.67 8.80
CA ALA A 488 15.12 -34.70 8.16
C ALA A 488 15.02 -34.53 6.63
N ALA A 489 13.94 -35.03 6.01
CA ALA A 489 13.71 -34.93 4.58
C ALA A 489 13.44 -33.49 4.12
N MET A 490 12.75 -32.71 4.95
CA MET A 490 12.43 -31.30 4.64
C MET A 490 13.42 -30.31 5.25
N GLN A 491 14.35 -30.77 6.10
CA GLN A 491 15.23 -29.94 6.91
C GLN A 491 14.47 -28.85 7.68
N MET A 492 13.29 -29.21 8.22
CA MET A 492 12.37 -28.31 8.89
C MET A 492 11.98 -28.85 10.26
N GLU A 493 11.74 -27.97 11.22
CA GLU A 493 11.20 -28.27 12.53
C GLU A 493 9.92 -27.47 12.74
N ILE A 494 8.89 -28.11 13.29
CA ILE A 494 7.62 -27.49 13.65
C ILE A 494 7.40 -27.64 15.15
N GLU A 495 6.63 -26.73 15.75
CA GLU A 495 6.27 -26.80 17.16
C GLU A 495 4.77 -26.99 17.31
N VAL A 496 4.37 -27.98 18.11
CA VAL A 496 2.96 -28.16 18.49
C VAL A 496 2.79 -27.55 19.87
N LEU A 497 1.87 -26.60 19.97
CA LEU A 497 1.63 -25.79 21.15
C LEU A 497 0.13 -25.72 21.48
N ARG A 498 -0.20 -25.14 22.63
CA ARG A 498 -1.59 -24.83 23.00
C ARG A 498 -1.83 -23.33 22.86
N GLN A 499 -2.81 -22.95 22.05
CA GLN A 499 -3.23 -21.57 21.82
C GLN A 499 -4.75 -21.50 21.93
N ASN A 500 -5.28 -20.50 22.61
CA ASN A 500 -6.74 -20.27 22.76
C ASN A 500 -7.55 -21.50 23.21
N GLY A 501 -7.00 -22.32 24.12
CA GLY A 501 -7.67 -23.54 24.59
C GLY A 501 -7.72 -24.68 23.58
N ARG A 502 -6.95 -24.59 22.48
CA ARG A 502 -6.89 -25.52 21.36
C ARG A 502 -5.45 -25.98 21.12
N LEU A 503 -5.31 -27.09 20.39
CA LEU A 503 -4.02 -27.53 19.88
C LEU A 503 -3.68 -26.74 18.61
N ALA A 504 -2.43 -26.31 18.46
CA ALA A 504 -1.99 -25.54 17.31
C ALA A 504 -0.60 -25.98 16.83
N VAL A 505 -0.28 -25.67 15.58
CA VAL A 505 1.00 -25.96 14.95
C VAL A 505 1.66 -24.65 14.53
N ASP A 506 2.81 -24.35 15.11
CA ASP A 506 3.71 -23.30 14.68
C ASP A 506 4.68 -23.85 13.61
N VAL A 507 4.61 -23.25 12.43
CA VAL A 507 5.48 -23.55 11.30
C VAL A 507 6.40 -22.34 11.09
N PRO A 508 7.74 -22.52 11.16
CA PRO A 508 8.67 -21.40 11.09
C PRO A 508 8.45 -20.50 9.87
N GLY A 509 8.36 -19.19 10.12
CA GLY A 509 8.12 -18.18 9.09
C GLY A 509 6.68 -18.10 8.58
N GLN A 510 5.74 -18.77 9.25
CA GLN A 510 4.31 -18.70 8.98
C GLN A 510 3.56 -18.29 10.26
N MET A 511 2.24 -18.10 10.14
CA MET A 511 1.36 -17.92 11.31
C MET A 511 1.19 -19.24 12.07
N VAL A 512 0.78 -19.15 13.34
CA VAL A 512 0.38 -20.32 14.12
C VAL A 512 -0.98 -20.82 13.64
N TYR A 513 -1.10 -22.11 13.38
CA TYR A 513 -2.31 -22.73 12.85
C TYR A 513 -3.05 -23.54 13.91
N GLU A 514 -4.23 -23.08 14.33
CA GLU A 514 -5.10 -23.84 15.22
C GLU A 514 -5.77 -25.03 14.53
N LEU A 515 -6.00 -26.09 15.30
CA LEU A 515 -6.58 -27.34 14.83
C LEU A 515 -8.03 -27.50 15.33
N HIS A 516 -8.86 -28.16 14.53
CA HIS A 516 -10.10 -28.77 14.99
C HIS A 516 -9.79 -30.01 15.84
N ALA A 517 -10.67 -30.31 16.81
CA ALA A 517 -10.66 -31.59 17.50
C ALA A 517 -10.61 -32.76 16.50
N PRO A 518 -9.94 -33.88 16.84
CA PRO A 518 -9.68 -34.93 15.87
C PRO A 518 -10.97 -35.62 15.44
N ASP A 519 -11.00 -36.03 14.18
CA ASP A 519 -12.05 -36.93 13.69
C ASP A 519 -11.92 -38.35 14.29
N ASP A 520 -12.88 -39.22 13.98
CA ASP A 520 -12.89 -40.63 14.43
C ASP A 520 -11.65 -41.43 13.96
N GLU A 521 -10.89 -40.91 12.99
CA GLU A 521 -9.67 -41.51 12.45
C GLU A 521 -8.39 -40.95 13.10
N GLY A 522 -8.54 -39.99 14.03
CA GLY A 522 -7.46 -39.32 14.75
C GLY A 522 -6.78 -38.20 13.97
N ARG A 523 -7.42 -37.68 12.92
CA ARG A 523 -6.90 -36.55 12.14
C ARG A 523 -7.39 -35.22 12.70
N TRP A 524 -6.46 -34.30 12.88
CA TRP A 524 -6.69 -32.95 13.33
C TRP A 524 -6.63 -32.02 12.11
N ALA A 525 -7.77 -31.54 11.63
CA ALA A 525 -7.83 -30.61 10.50
C ALA A 525 -7.41 -29.21 10.92
N PHE A 526 -6.77 -28.46 10.02
CA PHE A 526 -6.46 -27.05 10.23
C PHE A 526 -7.73 -26.23 10.13
N ARG A 527 -7.98 -25.33 11.08
CA ARG A 527 -9.20 -24.50 11.05
C ARG A 527 -9.29 -23.56 9.85
N MET A 528 -8.13 -23.14 9.34
CA MET A 528 -8.06 -22.31 8.13
C MET A 528 -8.55 -23.07 6.88
N THR A 529 -8.39 -24.40 6.86
CA THR A 529 -8.83 -25.27 5.76
C THR A 529 -8.78 -26.75 6.14
N ASP A 530 -9.87 -27.48 5.89
CA ASP A 530 -9.91 -28.94 6.07
C ASP A 530 -9.02 -29.71 5.08
N ALA A 531 -8.46 -29.04 4.06
CA ALA A 531 -7.55 -29.65 3.08
C ALA A 531 -6.16 -29.95 3.66
N ILE A 532 -5.86 -29.45 4.85
CA ILE A 532 -4.61 -29.71 5.58
C ILE A 532 -4.97 -30.32 6.93
N SER A 533 -4.29 -31.39 7.31
CA SER A 533 -4.49 -32.02 8.61
C SER A 533 -3.18 -32.56 9.17
N VAL A 534 -3.13 -32.77 10.48
CA VAL A 534 -2.08 -33.56 11.12
C VAL A 534 -2.64 -34.82 11.74
N ARG A 535 -1.82 -35.86 11.81
CA ARG A 535 -2.07 -37.08 12.57
C ARG A 535 -0.88 -37.37 13.46
N PHE A 536 -1.14 -37.60 14.74
CA PHE A 536 -0.11 -37.97 15.70
C PHE A 536 0.07 -39.48 15.72
N GLU A 537 1.32 -39.91 15.74
CA GLU A 537 1.69 -41.31 15.83
C GLU A 537 2.20 -41.62 17.24
N ARG A 538 1.76 -42.75 17.78
CA ARG A 538 2.07 -43.18 19.14
C ARG A 538 2.85 -44.49 19.11
N ASP A 539 3.75 -44.67 20.08
CA ASP A 539 4.48 -45.92 20.26
C ASP A 539 3.74 -46.94 21.15
N GLU A 540 4.40 -48.05 21.51
CA GLU A 540 3.84 -49.12 22.34
C GLU A 540 3.53 -48.67 23.79
N ASN A 541 4.09 -47.54 24.25
CA ASN A 541 3.84 -46.96 25.56
C ASN A 541 2.77 -45.86 25.53
N ASP A 542 2.11 -45.67 24.37
CA ASP A 542 1.16 -44.60 24.09
C ASP A 542 1.79 -43.20 24.03
N ASP A 543 3.12 -43.10 23.93
CA ASP A 543 3.81 -41.82 23.79
C ASP A 543 3.75 -41.33 22.34
N VAL A 544 3.36 -40.07 22.13
CA VAL A 544 3.37 -39.46 20.79
C VAL A 544 4.82 -39.33 20.33
N THR A 545 5.21 -40.02 19.27
CA THR A 545 6.60 -40.06 18.77
C THR A 545 6.82 -39.30 17.47
N ALA A 546 5.75 -39.02 16.73
CA ALA A 546 5.81 -38.26 15.48
C ALA A 546 4.47 -37.58 15.18
N VAL A 547 4.53 -36.60 14.29
CA VAL A 547 3.36 -35.99 13.66
C VAL A 547 3.52 -36.09 12.15
N THR A 548 2.47 -36.54 11.48
CA THR A 548 2.39 -36.61 10.02
C THR A 548 1.40 -35.58 9.53
N MET A 549 1.88 -34.61 8.77
CA MET A 549 1.08 -33.56 8.14
C MET A 549 0.67 -34.00 6.74
N ASN A 550 -0.63 -34.00 6.46
CA ASN A 550 -1.19 -34.22 5.14
C ASN A 550 -1.54 -32.88 4.50
N GLN A 551 -0.97 -32.60 3.34
CA GLN A 551 -1.30 -31.41 2.53
C GLN A 551 -1.40 -31.82 1.06
N SER A 552 -2.54 -31.54 0.42
CA SER A 552 -2.78 -31.88 -0.99
C SER A 552 -2.57 -33.38 -1.31
N GLY A 553 -2.84 -34.27 -0.35
CA GLY A 553 -2.65 -35.72 -0.50
C GLY A 553 -1.21 -36.21 -0.34
N LEU A 554 -0.27 -35.33 0.03
CA LEU A 554 1.11 -35.70 0.38
C LEU A 554 1.26 -35.77 1.90
N ASP A 555 1.76 -36.91 2.39
CA ASP A 555 2.09 -37.11 3.81
C ASP A 555 3.55 -36.70 4.08
N MET A 556 3.72 -35.81 5.04
CA MET A 556 5.02 -35.31 5.50
C MET A 556 5.19 -35.64 6.97
N ARG A 557 6.14 -36.54 7.25
CA ARG A 557 6.42 -37.01 8.61
C ARG A 557 7.47 -36.14 9.30
N PHE A 558 7.20 -35.81 10.55
CA PHE A 558 8.10 -35.14 11.48
C PHE A 558 8.27 -36.00 12.74
N ASP A 559 9.47 -36.48 13.01
CA ASP A 559 9.78 -37.22 14.22
C ASP A 559 9.99 -36.26 15.39
N ARG A 560 9.51 -36.61 16.58
CA ARG A 560 9.67 -35.76 17.77
C ARG A 560 11.15 -35.53 18.05
N SER A 561 11.57 -34.26 18.08
CA SER A 561 12.95 -33.85 18.36
C SER A 561 13.15 -33.41 19.82
N ALA A 562 12.08 -33.01 20.52
CA ALA A 562 12.11 -32.67 21.94
C ALA A 562 10.87 -33.21 22.69
N PRO A 563 11.01 -33.69 23.95
CA PRO A 563 9.86 -34.08 24.77
C PRO A 563 8.94 -32.87 25.06
N PRO A 564 7.66 -33.10 25.42
CA PRO A 564 6.79 -32.03 25.90
C PRO A 564 7.41 -31.33 27.11
N PRO A 565 7.13 -30.03 27.32
CA PRO A 565 7.61 -29.30 28.49
C PRO A 565 7.20 -30.02 29.80
N PRO A 566 7.97 -29.88 30.90
CA PRO A 566 7.62 -30.49 32.20
C PRO A 566 6.16 -30.19 32.59
N ARG A 567 5.46 -31.17 33.16
CA ARG A 567 4.02 -31.06 33.52
C ARG A 567 3.71 -29.95 34.53
N ASP A 568 4.70 -29.57 35.31
CA ASP A 568 4.69 -28.47 36.26
C ASP A 568 6.11 -27.88 36.26
N GLU A 569 6.32 -26.71 35.68
CA GLU A 569 7.29 -25.71 36.16
C GLU A 569 7.25 -24.47 35.25
N GLU A 570 7.09 -23.31 35.90
CA GLU A 570 7.53 -22.02 35.41
C GLU A 570 8.91 -22.17 34.76
N THR A 571 8.97 -22.17 33.42
CA THR A 571 10.21 -21.76 32.76
C THR A 571 10.42 -20.32 33.23
N THR A 572 11.44 -20.11 34.06
CA THR A 572 11.91 -18.77 34.43
C THR A 572 12.51 -18.15 33.17
N THR A 573 11.63 -17.70 32.30
CA THR A 573 11.99 -16.86 31.18
C THR A 573 12.65 -15.62 31.77
N PRO A 574 13.85 -15.24 31.32
CA PRO A 574 14.54 -14.07 31.86
C PRO A 574 13.59 -12.87 31.80
N THR A 575 13.39 -12.20 32.93
CA THR A 575 12.61 -10.96 32.95
C THR A 575 13.29 -9.91 32.07
N ALA A 576 12.52 -8.97 31.53
CA ALA A 576 13.11 -7.82 30.82
C ALA A 576 14.19 -7.11 31.67
N ALA A 577 14.04 -7.10 33.00
CA ALA A 577 15.04 -6.59 33.93
C ALA A 577 16.37 -7.37 33.91
N GLU A 578 16.33 -8.70 33.80
CA GLU A 578 17.52 -9.56 33.69
C GLU A 578 18.19 -9.43 32.32
N LEU A 579 17.41 -9.32 31.25
CA LEU A 579 17.92 -8.98 29.91
C LEU A 579 18.63 -7.62 29.91
N MET A 580 18.01 -6.59 30.50
CA MET A 580 18.63 -5.26 30.62
C MET A 580 19.91 -5.31 31.47
N HIS A 581 19.97 -6.18 32.48
CA HIS A 581 21.18 -6.38 33.27
C HIS A 581 22.31 -6.93 32.40
N VAL A 582 22.05 -7.93 31.53
CA VAL A 582 23.03 -8.44 30.56
C VAL A 582 23.48 -7.36 29.57
N VAL A 583 22.55 -6.56 29.05
CA VAL A 583 22.84 -5.47 28.10
C VAL A 583 23.68 -4.35 28.77
N HIS A 584 23.42 -4.04 30.04
CA HIS A 584 24.04 -2.94 30.77
C HIS A 584 25.33 -3.30 31.52
N GLU A 585 25.43 -4.47 32.16
CA GLU A 585 26.62 -4.84 32.95
C GLU A 585 27.88 -5.02 32.09
N GLN A 586 27.72 -5.37 30.82
CA GLN A 586 28.84 -5.45 29.89
C GLN A 586 29.37 -4.07 29.46
N ARG A 587 28.70 -2.97 29.82
CA ARG A 587 28.99 -1.61 29.35
C ARG A 587 29.21 -0.68 30.55
N GLY A 588 30.47 -0.45 30.93
CA GLY A 588 30.82 0.33 32.12
C GLY A 588 30.26 1.77 32.12
N ARG A 589 29.90 2.29 33.31
CA ARG A 589 29.30 3.65 33.47
C ARG A 589 30.07 4.79 32.80
N ASP A 590 31.41 4.72 32.76
CA ASP A 590 32.24 5.76 32.14
C ASP A 590 32.11 5.79 30.60
N ALA A 591 31.73 4.66 30.00
CA ALA A 591 31.48 4.52 28.57
C ALA A 591 30.17 5.21 28.15
N TYR A 592 29.19 5.21 29.05
CA TYR A 592 27.90 5.88 28.89
C TYR A 592 28.06 7.39 28.75
N GLU A 593 28.72 8.04 29.70
CA GLU A 593 28.89 9.50 29.71
C GLU A 593 29.60 10.02 28.45
N GLN A 594 30.56 9.27 27.90
CA GLN A 594 31.28 9.63 26.68
C GLN A 594 30.41 9.54 25.41
N LEU A 595 29.36 8.72 25.42
CA LEU A 595 28.46 8.50 24.29
C LEU A 595 27.17 9.31 24.37
N LEU A 596 26.93 10.00 25.49
CA LEU A 596 25.87 10.99 25.60
C LEU A 596 26.11 12.20 24.68
N ASN A 597 27.28 12.35 24.04
CA ASN A 597 27.50 13.37 23.01
C ASN A 597 28.26 12.75 21.83
N LEU A 598 27.51 12.25 20.86
CA LEU A 598 28.04 11.41 19.79
C LEU A 598 27.73 12.00 18.42
N ARG A 599 28.74 12.04 17.55
CA ARG A 599 28.57 12.29 16.11
C ARG A 599 28.86 11.02 15.32
N LEU A 600 27.92 10.62 14.49
CA LEU A 600 28.04 9.54 13.52
C LEU A 600 28.02 10.14 12.12
N ASP A 601 29.05 9.86 11.33
CA ASP A 601 29.11 10.19 9.91
C ASP A 601 29.19 8.89 9.10
N GLY A 602 28.42 8.79 8.03
CA GLY A 602 28.39 7.61 7.18
C GLY A 602 27.73 7.82 5.82
N THR A 603 27.55 6.72 5.10
CA THR A 603 26.85 6.65 3.82
C THR A 603 25.52 5.95 3.97
N ILE A 604 24.59 6.27 3.08
CA ILE A 604 23.29 5.60 2.97
C ILE A 604 23.04 5.23 1.51
N GLU A 605 22.57 4.01 1.27
CA GLU A 605 22.29 3.47 -0.05
C GLU A 605 20.85 2.95 -0.11
N PHE A 606 20.04 3.50 -1.02
CA PHE A 606 18.74 2.96 -1.38
C PHE A 606 18.93 2.05 -2.60
N ARG A 607 19.25 0.77 -2.36
CA ARG A 607 19.73 -0.16 -3.40
C ARG A 607 18.75 -0.33 -4.54
N ASN A 608 17.48 -0.56 -4.20
CA ASN A 608 16.42 -0.76 -5.19
C ASN A 608 16.01 0.54 -5.90
N GLN A 609 16.54 1.69 -5.48
CA GLN A 609 16.37 2.98 -6.16
C GLN A 609 17.64 3.47 -6.87
N GLY A 610 18.79 2.83 -6.63
CA GLY A 610 20.08 3.21 -7.20
C GLY A 610 20.62 4.56 -6.70
N ILE A 611 20.17 5.01 -5.53
CA ILE A 611 20.57 6.26 -4.89
C ILE A 611 21.61 5.97 -3.81
N MET A 612 22.68 6.76 -3.82
CA MET A 612 23.65 6.81 -2.74
C MET A 612 23.69 8.23 -2.18
N GLY A 613 23.87 8.35 -0.88
CA GLY A 613 23.94 9.60 -0.16
C GLY A 613 24.80 9.53 1.07
N THR A 614 24.77 10.59 1.86
CA THR A 614 25.44 10.67 3.16
C THR A 614 24.42 10.75 4.28
N VAL A 615 24.76 10.20 5.43
CA VAL A 615 23.99 10.36 6.66
C VAL A 615 24.89 10.92 7.75
N THR A 616 24.42 11.96 8.42
CA THR A 616 25.03 12.50 9.64
C THR A 616 24.02 12.38 10.76
N THR A 617 24.45 11.89 11.91
CA THR A 617 23.61 11.83 13.11
C THR A 617 24.36 12.40 14.30
N LEU A 618 23.70 13.29 15.03
CA LEU A 618 24.16 13.88 16.27
C LEU A 618 23.25 13.40 17.39
N VAL A 619 23.84 13.00 18.50
CA VAL A 619 23.12 12.50 19.68
C VAL A 619 23.60 13.27 20.89
N SER A 620 22.66 13.76 21.70
CA SER A 620 22.90 14.38 22.99
C SER A 620 21.97 13.76 24.02
N GLY A 621 22.51 13.01 24.98
CA GLY A 621 21.72 12.27 25.95
C GLY A 621 20.93 11.11 25.32
N PHE A 622 19.78 10.80 25.92
CA PHE A 622 18.82 9.79 25.43
C PHE A 622 17.57 10.40 24.83
N ASP A 623 17.44 11.72 24.91
CA ASP A 623 16.24 12.47 24.57
C ASP A 623 16.47 13.47 23.45
N ARG A 624 17.71 13.61 22.96
CA ARG A 624 18.03 14.48 21.82
C ARG A 624 18.82 13.76 20.74
N PHE A 625 18.27 13.78 19.54
CA PHE A 625 19.04 13.43 18.35
C PHE A 625 18.65 14.32 17.18
N TRP A 626 19.60 14.52 16.29
CA TRP A 626 19.40 15.17 14.99
C TRP A 626 20.01 14.29 13.93
N GLN A 627 19.31 14.09 12.82
CA GLN A 627 19.80 13.33 11.69
C GLN A 627 19.56 14.09 10.40
N ARG A 628 20.56 14.06 9.51
CA ARG A 628 20.45 14.54 8.13
C ARG A 628 20.89 13.45 7.17
N ILE A 629 19.99 13.12 6.25
CA ILE A 629 20.23 12.31 5.07
C ILE A 629 20.32 13.26 3.88
N ASP A 630 21.43 13.23 3.16
CA ASP A 630 21.64 14.04 1.96
C ASP A 630 21.81 13.12 0.75
N LEU A 631 20.90 13.22 -0.21
CA LEU A 631 20.85 12.43 -1.44
C LEU A 631 21.30 13.25 -2.66
N GLY A 632 21.95 14.40 -2.44
CA GLY A 632 22.39 15.31 -3.48
C GLY A 632 21.21 15.91 -4.26
N VAL A 633 21.24 15.77 -5.59
CA VAL A 633 20.20 16.31 -6.49
C VAL A 633 18.82 15.70 -6.25
N PHE A 634 18.77 14.50 -5.66
CA PHE A 634 17.51 13.82 -5.34
C PHE A 634 16.85 14.38 -4.07
N GLY A 635 17.52 15.26 -3.32
CA GLY A 635 16.96 15.93 -2.15
C GLY A 635 17.65 15.54 -0.85
N TRP A 636 17.02 15.86 0.27
CA TRP A 636 17.53 15.60 1.61
C TRP A 636 16.36 15.41 2.57
N ILE A 637 16.63 14.74 3.69
CA ILE A 637 15.68 14.51 4.80
C ILE A 637 16.39 14.89 6.09
N GLN A 638 15.69 15.58 6.96
CA GLN A 638 16.18 15.99 8.26
C GLN A 638 15.14 15.69 9.33
N THR A 639 15.59 15.14 10.45
CA THR A 639 14.76 14.88 11.63
C THR A 639 15.48 15.36 12.87
N SER A 640 14.70 15.86 13.83
CA SER A 640 15.21 16.30 15.12
C SER A 640 14.24 15.94 16.23
N CYS A 641 14.77 15.53 17.36
CA CYS A 641 14.03 15.24 18.59
C CYS A 641 14.71 16.00 19.74
N ILE A 642 13.92 16.66 20.58
CA ILE A 642 14.38 17.33 21.80
C ILE A 642 13.37 17.03 22.91
N GLY A 643 13.67 16.08 23.79
CA GLY A 643 12.78 15.73 24.91
C GLY A 643 11.50 15.05 24.43
N GLU A 644 10.41 15.82 24.49
CA GLU A 644 9.06 15.43 24.05
C GLU A 644 8.63 16.20 22.80
N GLU A 645 9.53 16.94 22.17
CA GLU A 645 9.27 17.65 20.91
C GLU A 645 10.05 16.98 19.77
N GLY A 646 9.44 16.95 18.58
CA GLY A 646 10.03 16.31 17.42
C GLY A 646 9.62 16.99 16.13
N TRP A 647 10.53 17.05 15.16
CA TRP A 647 10.27 17.67 13.87
C TRP A 647 10.85 16.84 12.74
N ARG A 648 10.22 16.95 11.57
CA ARG A 648 10.73 16.42 10.29
C ARG A 648 10.66 17.51 9.21
N GLN A 649 11.68 17.57 8.37
CA GLN A 649 11.69 18.44 7.20
C GLN A 649 12.44 17.72 6.09
N SER A 650 12.01 17.91 4.85
CA SER A 650 12.73 17.34 3.72
C SER A 650 12.70 18.27 2.51
N ALA A 651 13.41 17.89 1.45
CA ALA A 651 13.26 18.53 0.14
C ALA A 651 11.91 18.20 -0.52
N PHE A 652 11.12 17.29 0.06
CA PHE A 652 9.90 16.75 -0.52
C PHE A 652 8.64 17.32 0.15
N GLU A 653 8.72 17.64 1.43
CA GLU A 653 7.60 18.01 2.30
C GLU A 653 7.97 19.25 3.12
N PRO A 654 6.97 20.08 3.52
CA PRO A 654 7.21 21.21 4.42
C PRO A 654 7.74 20.74 5.79
N LEU A 655 8.11 21.71 6.63
CA LEU A 655 8.42 21.43 8.03
C LEU A 655 7.17 20.89 8.71
N ASP A 656 7.33 19.77 9.40
CA ASP A 656 6.30 19.04 10.12
C ASP A 656 6.71 18.90 11.59
N GLU A 657 5.83 19.29 12.50
CA GLU A 657 5.99 19.09 13.93
C GLU A 657 5.25 17.82 14.32
N LEU A 658 5.98 16.83 14.81
CA LEU A 658 5.45 15.50 15.05
C LEU A 658 4.84 15.42 16.45
N ASP A 659 3.66 14.84 16.54
CA ASP A 659 2.97 14.53 17.78
C ASP A 659 2.50 13.07 17.83
N GLY A 660 1.88 12.71 18.96
CA GLY A 660 1.25 11.40 19.17
C GLY A 660 2.13 10.20 18.75
N PRO A 661 1.57 9.23 18.00
CA PRO A 661 2.31 8.07 17.51
C PRO A 661 3.51 8.39 16.60
N MET A 662 3.46 9.49 15.81
CA MET A 662 4.57 9.89 14.94
C MET A 662 5.78 10.35 15.74
N LEU A 663 5.54 11.11 16.81
CA LEU A 663 6.57 11.51 17.76
C LEU A 663 7.14 10.29 18.50
N THR A 664 6.28 9.38 18.99
CA THR A 664 6.74 8.13 19.63
C THR A 664 7.66 7.36 18.70
N GLN A 665 7.30 7.24 17.42
CA GLN A 665 8.10 6.54 16.42
C GLN A 665 9.46 7.22 16.19
N LEU A 666 9.48 8.55 16.09
CA LEU A 666 10.73 9.31 15.97
C LEU A 666 11.65 9.04 17.17
N ARG A 667 11.09 9.04 18.39
CA ARG A 667 11.85 8.79 19.64
C ARG A 667 12.38 7.37 19.73
N LEU A 668 11.67 6.37 19.21
CA LEU A 668 12.18 5.00 19.10
C LEU A 668 13.31 4.87 18.06
N GLY A 669 13.38 5.78 17.09
CA GLY A 669 14.50 5.89 16.16
C GLY A 669 15.78 6.48 16.78
N HIS A 670 15.77 6.87 18.06
CA HIS A 670 16.93 7.47 18.72
C HIS A 670 18.11 6.47 18.72
N PRO A 671 19.30 6.83 18.18
CA PRO A 671 20.41 5.88 18.05
C PRO A 671 20.93 5.32 19.38
N ALA A 672 20.75 6.08 20.48
CA ALA A 672 21.07 5.62 21.82
C ALA A 672 19.96 4.78 22.49
N LEU A 673 18.85 4.47 21.82
CA LEU A 673 17.79 3.63 22.38
C LEU A 673 18.34 2.27 22.85
N VAL A 674 19.28 1.69 22.10
CA VAL A 674 19.97 0.44 22.47
C VAL A 674 20.79 0.55 23.77
N LEU A 675 20.99 1.76 24.28
CA LEU A 675 21.68 2.08 25.53
C LEU A 675 20.70 2.59 26.61
N ASP A 676 19.45 2.90 26.27
CA ASP A 676 18.50 3.50 27.20
C ASP A 676 17.78 2.44 28.06
N HIS A 677 17.17 2.87 29.15
CA HIS A 677 16.29 2.02 29.95
C HIS A 677 14.95 1.80 29.22
N TRP A 678 14.80 0.66 28.57
CA TRP A 678 13.63 0.31 27.76
C TRP A 678 12.29 0.34 28.51
N ALA A 679 12.28 0.11 29.82
CA ALA A 679 11.09 0.26 30.66
C ALA A 679 10.51 1.70 30.69
N THR A 680 11.26 2.70 30.21
CA THR A 680 10.77 4.08 30.07
C THR A 680 10.21 4.37 28.67
N ARG A 681 10.33 3.42 27.74
CA ARG A 681 10.00 3.57 26.31
C ARG A 681 8.89 2.66 25.83
N PHE A 682 8.66 1.53 26.51
CA PHE A 682 7.65 0.55 26.17
C PHE A 682 6.67 0.37 27.33
N GLU A 683 5.39 0.20 27.01
CA GLU A 683 4.31 -0.02 27.97
C GLU A 683 4.37 -1.44 28.53
N SER A 684 4.70 -2.40 27.67
CA SER A 684 4.89 -3.80 28.02
C SER A 684 6.10 -4.38 27.31
N MET A 685 6.71 -5.40 27.91
CA MET A 685 7.84 -6.14 27.35
C MET A 685 7.73 -7.61 27.76
N THR A 686 7.80 -8.51 26.79
CA THR A 686 7.93 -9.95 27.01
C THR A 686 9.26 -10.42 26.43
N VAL A 687 9.93 -11.31 27.15
CA VAL A 687 11.18 -11.92 26.69
C VAL A 687 10.91 -13.40 26.54
N THR A 688 11.44 -14.02 25.48
CA THR A 688 11.37 -15.46 25.24
C THR A 688 12.75 -15.98 24.86
N GLY A 689 13.14 -17.16 25.35
CA GLY A 689 14.39 -17.80 24.97
C GLY A 689 14.36 -18.33 23.53
N LEU A 690 15.43 -18.08 22.78
CA LEU A 690 15.58 -18.49 21.38
C LEU A 690 16.94 -19.18 21.17
N THR A 691 17.07 -20.00 20.13
CA THR A 691 18.38 -20.50 19.68
C THR A 691 18.44 -20.39 18.16
N GLU A 692 19.41 -19.66 17.64
CA GLU A 692 19.68 -19.53 16.20
C GLU A 692 21.10 -20.05 15.92
N ASP A 693 21.26 -20.98 14.97
CA ASP A 693 22.54 -21.60 14.60
C ASP A 693 23.37 -22.16 15.78
N GLY A 694 22.70 -22.60 16.84
CA GLY A 694 23.34 -23.13 18.05
C GLY A 694 23.84 -22.06 19.03
N VAL A 695 23.58 -20.77 18.76
CA VAL A 695 23.87 -19.66 19.67
C VAL A 695 22.61 -19.34 20.48
N PRO A 696 22.68 -19.30 21.82
CA PRO A 696 21.57 -18.87 22.65
C PRO A 696 21.26 -17.39 22.42
N MET A 697 20.02 -17.11 22.04
CA MET A 697 19.48 -15.78 21.77
C MET A 697 18.28 -15.50 22.68
N MET A 698 17.86 -14.24 22.76
CA MET A 698 16.59 -13.85 23.36
C MET A 698 15.76 -13.07 22.35
N LEU A 699 14.47 -13.37 22.29
CA LEU A 699 13.47 -12.57 21.59
C LEU A 699 12.84 -11.63 22.62
N LEU A 700 12.99 -10.33 22.43
CA LEU A 700 12.24 -9.30 23.14
C LEU A 700 11.08 -8.85 22.24
N GLU A 701 9.85 -8.99 22.71
CA GLU A 701 8.70 -8.32 22.12
C GLU A 701 8.31 -7.15 23.03
N ALA A 702 8.21 -5.95 22.46
CA ALA A 702 7.97 -4.73 23.22
C ALA A 702 6.86 -3.90 22.57
N GLU A 703 5.94 -3.40 23.38
CA GLU A 703 4.78 -2.62 22.94
C GLU A 703 4.99 -1.13 23.22
N PRO A 704 5.29 -0.32 22.19
CA PRO A 704 5.32 1.14 22.32
C PRO A 704 3.92 1.75 22.25
N ALA A 705 3.73 2.86 22.97
CA ALA A 705 2.47 3.60 23.00
C ALA A 705 2.00 4.02 21.58
N GLY A 706 0.81 3.56 21.18
CA GLY A 706 0.16 3.93 19.92
C GLY A 706 0.84 3.42 18.64
N LEU A 707 1.74 2.45 18.76
CA LEU A 707 2.51 1.88 17.65
C LEU A 707 2.47 0.34 17.67
N PRO A 708 2.71 -0.32 16.53
CA PRO A 708 2.83 -1.78 16.48
C PRO A 708 3.96 -2.29 17.37
N ALA A 709 3.81 -3.52 17.88
CA ALA A 709 4.84 -4.20 18.64
C ALA A 709 6.17 -4.29 17.84
N VAL A 710 7.27 -4.20 18.56
CA VAL A 710 8.63 -4.34 18.02
C VAL A 710 9.24 -5.61 18.57
N LYS A 711 9.74 -6.48 17.69
CA LYS A 711 10.42 -7.72 18.01
C LYS A 711 11.92 -7.55 17.80
N MET A 712 12.73 -7.78 18.81
CA MET A 712 14.19 -7.66 18.77
C MET A 712 14.84 -8.98 19.15
N VAL A 713 15.75 -9.47 18.31
CA VAL A 713 16.58 -10.65 18.63
C VAL A 713 17.92 -10.19 19.16
N ILE A 714 18.26 -10.67 20.35
CA ILE A 714 19.41 -10.24 21.14
C ILE A 714 20.33 -11.42 21.41
N ASP A 715 21.62 -11.22 21.11
CA ASP A 715 22.67 -12.16 21.48
C ASP A 715 22.93 -12.11 22.98
N THR A 716 22.70 -13.23 23.65
CA THR A 716 22.84 -13.30 25.11
C THR A 716 24.28 -13.21 25.59
N SER A 717 25.24 -13.43 24.70
CA SER A 717 26.66 -13.44 25.06
C SER A 717 27.25 -12.03 25.20
N ASP A 718 26.79 -11.07 24.40
CA ASP A 718 27.31 -9.70 24.35
C ASP A 718 26.24 -8.59 24.32
N GLY A 719 24.96 -8.97 24.37
CA GLY A 719 23.81 -8.06 24.44
C GLY A 719 23.53 -7.29 23.15
N ARG A 720 24.10 -7.67 22.00
CA ARG A 720 23.84 -6.98 20.72
C ARG A 720 22.50 -7.38 20.11
N VAL A 721 21.79 -6.41 19.55
CA VAL A 721 20.54 -6.62 18.79
C VAL A 721 20.88 -7.08 17.37
N VAL A 722 20.72 -8.36 17.03
CA VAL A 722 21.10 -8.88 15.70
C VAL A 722 20.12 -8.45 14.61
N ARG A 723 18.83 -8.49 14.92
CA ARG A 723 17.74 -8.05 14.04
C ARG A 723 16.58 -7.49 14.84
N ALA A 724 15.81 -6.61 14.19
CA ALA A 724 14.56 -6.09 14.70
C ALA A 724 13.49 -6.15 13.61
N GLU A 725 12.26 -6.42 14.01
CA GLU A 725 11.07 -6.47 13.17
C GLU A 725 9.97 -5.63 13.83
N GLY A 726 9.15 -4.97 13.02
CA GLY A 726 8.04 -4.18 13.52
C GLY A 726 7.36 -3.42 12.39
N GLY A 727 6.63 -2.37 12.75
CA GLY A 727 5.90 -1.54 11.81
C GLY A 727 6.31 -0.07 11.87
N THR A 728 6.49 0.55 10.71
CA THR A 728 6.64 2.01 10.59
C THR A 728 5.29 2.62 10.22
N ARG A 729 4.68 3.33 11.15
CA ARG A 729 3.46 4.08 10.91
C ARG A 729 3.75 5.26 9.96
N VAL A 730 2.81 5.53 9.05
CA VAL A 730 2.90 6.59 8.04
C VAL A 730 1.85 7.67 8.26
N ALA A 731 2.14 8.88 7.77
CA ALA A 731 1.21 9.99 7.78
C ALA A 731 -0.04 9.65 6.94
N GLY A 732 -1.23 9.99 7.44
CA GLY A 732 -2.51 9.61 6.82
C GLY A 732 -3.04 8.22 7.21
N GLY A 733 -2.34 7.50 8.08
CA GLY A 733 -2.78 6.21 8.65
C GLY A 733 -2.09 4.99 8.04
N GLY A 734 -2.02 3.92 8.83
CA GLY A 734 -1.44 2.63 8.44
C GLY A 734 0.03 2.43 8.77
N THR A 735 0.49 1.22 8.52
CA THR A 735 1.78 0.69 8.99
C THR A 735 2.48 -0.04 7.85
N ILE A 736 3.73 0.30 7.62
CA ILE A 736 4.63 -0.41 6.70
C ILE A 736 5.44 -1.42 7.50
N PRO A 737 5.37 -2.73 7.20
CA PRO A 737 6.25 -3.71 7.80
C PRO A 737 7.72 -3.37 7.53
N THR A 738 8.51 -3.37 8.59
CA THR A 738 9.92 -3.01 8.56
C THR A 738 10.74 -4.08 9.25
N SER A 739 11.79 -4.53 8.58
CA SER A 739 12.81 -5.38 9.20
C SER A 739 14.16 -4.68 9.12
N VAL A 740 14.96 -4.81 10.17
CA VAL A 740 16.30 -4.24 10.26
C VAL A 740 17.26 -5.32 10.70
N ARG A 741 18.35 -5.49 9.96
CA ARG A 741 19.49 -6.31 10.38
C ARG A 741 20.67 -5.41 10.73
N TYR A 742 21.32 -5.70 11.84
CA TYR A 742 22.49 -4.96 12.30
C TYR A 742 23.76 -5.79 12.12
N GLU A 743 24.82 -5.16 11.61
CA GLU A 743 26.08 -5.79 11.23
C GLU A 743 27.26 -4.88 11.62
N ASP A 744 28.49 -5.42 11.48
CA ASP A 744 29.73 -4.67 11.69
C ASP A 744 29.77 -3.99 13.07
N TYR A 745 29.55 -4.77 14.13
CA TYR A 745 29.59 -4.26 15.49
C TYR A 745 31.02 -3.87 15.88
N ARG A 746 31.18 -2.65 16.39
CA ARG A 746 32.47 -2.12 16.84
C ARG A 746 32.35 -1.48 18.22
N THR A 747 33.40 -1.61 19.01
CA THR A 747 33.48 -0.99 20.33
C THR A 747 33.95 0.45 20.20
N ILE A 748 33.12 1.41 20.63
CA ILE A 748 33.44 2.83 20.72
C ILE A 748 33.27 3.28 22.16
N ALA A 749 34.31 3.89 22.74
CA ALA A 749 34.33 4.29 24.14
C ALA A 749 33.98 3.19 25.16
N GLY A 750 34.11 1.90 24.78
CA GLY A 750 33.74 0.76 25.64
C GLY A 750 32.32 0.20 25.41
N VAL A 751 31.56 0.75 24.44
CA VAL A 751 30.21 0.30 24.08
C VAL A 751 30.21 -0.28 22.68
N LEU A 752 29.54 -1.42 22.52
CA LEU A 752 29.37 -2.08 21.23
C LEU A 752 28.22 -1.43 20.45
N LEU A 753 28.53 -0.85 19.28
CA LEU A 753 27.58 -0.16 18.40
C LEU A 753 27.58 -0.81 17.00
N PRO A 754 26.43 -0.91 16.32
CA PRO A 754 26.39 -1.36 14.94
C PRO A 754 26.93 -0.26 14.01
N PHE A 755 27.90 -0.61 13.15
CA PHE A 755 28.38 0.31 12.10
C PHE A 755 27.68 0.08 10.77
N ARG A 756 26.84 -0.95 10.67
CA ARG A 756 26.08 -1.24 9.47
C ARG A 756 24.66 -1.66 9.84
N SER A 757 23.67 -1.09 9.18
CA SER A 757 22.29 -1.57 9.24
C SER A 757 21.71 -1.72 7.85
N ILE A 758 20.89 -2.76 7.69
CA ILE A 758 20.16 -3.06 6.46
C ILE A 758 18.69 -3.08 6.81
N THR A 759 17.97 -2.04 6.41
CA THR A 759 16.54 -1.92 6.60
C THR A 759 15.83 -2.37 5.34
N LYS A 760 14.84 -3.25 5.46
CA LYS A 760 14.01 -3.70 4.34
C LYS A 760 12.56 -3.30 4.56
N THR A 761 11.99 -2.60 3.58
CA THR A 761 10.56 -2.25 3.54
C THR A 761 9.96 -2.55 2.16
N PRO A 762 8.65 -2.82 2.07
CA PRO A 762 7.97 -2.94 0.79
C PRO A 762 8.06 -1.69 -0.10
N VAL A 763 8.26 -0.50 0.48
CA VAL A 763 8.25 0.78 -0.24
C VAL A 763 9.63 1.10 -0.83
N TYR A 764 10.70 0.93 -0.04
CA TYR A 764 12.04 1.35 -0.42
C TYR A 764 12.96 0.19 -0.80
N GLY A 765 12.53 -1.05 -0.57
CA GLY A 765 13.37 -2.23 -0.73
C GLY A 765 14.43 -2.25 0.37
N GLU A 766 15.68 -2.50 0.01
CA GLU A 766 16.82 -2.46 0.93
C GLU A 766 17.44 -1.05 1.01
N VAL A 767 17.51 -0.53 2.23
CA VAL A 767 18.23 0.67 2.60
C VAL A 767 19.40 0.29 3.50
N VAL A 768 20.62 0.56 3.04
CA VAL A 768 21.85 0.24 3.76
C VAL A 768 22.44 1.51 4.34
N VAL A 769 22.56 1.58 5.66
CA VAL A 769 23.35 2.61 6.34
C VAL A 769 24.68 2.00 6.75
N GLN A 770 25.77 2.68 6.37
CA GLN A 770 27.13 2.32 6.79
C GLN A 770 27.74 3.52 7.51
N ILE A 771 27.92 3.40 8.81
CA ILE A 771 28.69 4.35 9.61
C ILE A 771 30.16 4.17 9.29
N GLU A 772 30.84 5.26 8.99
CA GLU A 772 32.27 5.28 8.68
C GLU A 772 33.07 5.83 9.86
N ARG A 773 32.50 6.80 10.59
CA ARG A 773 33.16 7.48 11.71
C ARG A 773 32.18 7.71 12.84
N ALA A 774 32.57 7.29 14.05
CA ALA A 774 31.90 7.62 15.30
C ALA A 774 32.85 8.46 16.17
N ARG A 775 32.38 9.64 16.61
CA ARG A 775 33.15 10.56 17.44
C ARG A 775 32.40 10.77 18.76
N PRO A 776 32.84 10.15 19.86
CA PRO A 776 32.29 10.41 21.18
C PRO A 776 32.78 11.76 21.73
N ASN A 777 32.13 12.25 22.78
CA ASN A 777 32.46 13.48 23.48
C ASN A 777 32.62 14.72 22.57
N VAL A 778 31.72 14.88 21.61
CA VAL A 778 31.71 16.05 20.71
C VAL A 778 31.00 17.22 21.39
N GLU A 779 31.58 18.41 21.32
CA GLU A 779 30.89 19.64 21.74
C GLU A 779 29.82 20.00 20.69
N LEU A 780 28.55 19.88 21.07
CA LEU A 780 27.41 20.13 20.19
C LEU A 780 26.87 21.53 20.45
N THR A 781 26.81 22.37 19.41
CA THR A 781 26.24 23.73 19.50
C THR A 781 24.71 23.66 19.60
N ARG A 782 24.04 24.78 19.94
CA ARG A 782 22.56 24.85 19.98
C ARG A 782 21.92 24.75 18.60
N GLU A 783 22.57 25.26 17.56
CA GLU A 783 22.04 25.39 16.19
C GLU A 783 21.56 24.09 15.52
N PRO A 784 22.27 22.94 15.57
CA PRO A 784 21.83 21.74 14.86
C PRO A 784 20.53 21.13 15.39
N TRP A 785 20.12 21.43 16.63
CA TRP A 785 18.93 20.83 17.23
C TRP A 785 17.63 21.42 16.71
N PHE A 786 17.68 22.69 16.30
CA PHE A 786 16.54 23.39 15.76
C PHE A 786 16.64 23.34 14.24
N MET A 787 15.66 22.72 13.60
CA MET A 787 15.55 22.86 12.15
C MET A 787 15.30 24.33 11.85
N ASN A 788 16.09 24.92 10.96
CA ASN A 788 15.99 26.35 10.62
C ASN A 788 14.54 26.69 10.31
N LEU A 789 13.88 27.31 11.28
CA LEU A 789 12.51 27.79 11.13
C LEU A 789 12.50 28.80 9.97
N PRO A 790 11.51 28.76 9.07
CA PRO A 790 11.36 29.80 8.05
C PRO A 790 11.34 31.18 8.71
N GLU A 791 11.93 32.20 8.05
CA GLU A 791 11.89 33.59 8.54
C GLU A 791 10.45 33.99 8.91
N GLY A 792 10.18 34.15 10.22
CA GLY A 792 8.88 34.59 10.73
C GLY A 792 8.14 33.62 11.65
N ALA A 793 8.59 32.37 11.83
CA ALA A 793 8.04 31.51 12.88
C ALA A 793 8.58 31.95 14.27
N PRO A 794 7.75 31.92 15.34
CA PRO A 794 8.22 32.24 16.68
C PRO A 794 9.34 31.26 17.05
N GLY A 795 10.55 31.79 17.22
CA GLY A 795 11.68 30.99 17.71
C GLY A 795 11.39 30.46 19.11
N PRO A 796 12.00 29.32 19.50
CA PRO A 796 11.84 28.80 20.85
C PRO A 796 12.36 29.83 21.86
N LEU A 797 11.56 30.06 22.90
CA LEU A 797 11.86 30.95 24.01
C LEU A 797 13.14 30.49 24.73
N ASP A 798 14.00 31.46 25.06
CA ASP A 798 15.36 31.32 25.63
C ASP A 798 15.49 30.41 26.87
#